data_AF-A0A0P4URL3-F1
#
_entry.id   AF-A0A0P4URL3-F1
#
_cell.length_a   1.000
_cell.length_b   1.000
_cell.length_c   1.000
_cell.angle_alpha   90.00
_cell.angle_beta   90.00
_cell.angle_gamma   90.00
#
_symmetry.space_group_name_H-M   'P 1'
#
loop_
_entity.id
_entity.type
_entity.pdbx_description
1 polymer ?
#
loop_
_entity_poly.entity_id
_entity_poly.type
_entity_poly.pdbx_seq_one_letter_code
_entity_poly.pdbx_strand_id
1 'polypeptide(L)'
;MTQLVVLNLSGDFQQGCGVTAQLWSADRATPIQITGKLSSASGLNFLYQRWQQLYEAVNAHRRLRRLRSIEIEEDEAYPTDVSEAAFKQLCQELQQRLNQWLQIDSFAKIDRQLRTHLSRTDEIRVIVVAEDRSLLRFPWHLWQFFEDYPRAELALSLPEYTRSIQTHSPSEKIKILAILGNSQGINTTKDQQLLEQLPNTELRLLVEPDLETINEQLWETGWDILFFAGHSSSHITGTIQINRTETLTIEQLRYGLRKAIERGLKLAIFNSCDGLGLAWDLSDLHIPQVIVMREPIPDRVAQAFLKHFLFAFSNGTSFYLAVREAREQLQALESEFLCATWLPVICQNPAEQPPIWQQWSKHQPIQSKIPNLKSQIAKLLLGSTVVTAAVMGVRFLGLLQPMELWAYDRILHLRPTESQDARLLIVTIDESEIQSQNPDQRRGSLTDQTLDRLLQTLEKAQPRVIGLDVYRDFPTQKQYPKLIQQLRQNKRLVAICKNSDAKYDPTGIAPPPELSIQQVGFSDFLADSDGVLRRHILFQDADPTSPCLAPYAFSTRLAFRYLAANQIKPEFTSDGNLKLGNTIFHRLRDRASGYQGIDAAGNQILLNYRSLSQLQTIAPQVTLTQVLTGKVRPEAIKDRIVLIGVIANSSGDFWTTPKGAGVDHRVSGVFVQAQMTSQIISAVLDQRSLIWVWQSWIEGLWIFSWATVGGLIGWKLRRMLLIGIGSVAILGITGLSVIFITIGAWIPLIPATISLIVTGSCVYGLNRYEANLFDDRKS
;
A
#
# COMPACT_ATOMS: atom_id res chain seq x y z
N MET A 1 23.88 -5.99 -11.04
CA MET A 1 23.85 -7.19 -10.15
C MET A 1 25.22 -7.29 -9.49
N THR A 2 25.40 -8.10 -8.44
CA THR A 2 26.72 -8.31 -7.85
C THR A 2 27.37 -9.55 -8.47
N GLN A 3 28.55 -9.38 -9.04
CA GLN A 3 29.34 -10.41 -9.72
C GLN A 3 30.66 -10.62 -8.97
N LEU A 4 31.18 -11.84 -8.98
CA LEU A 4 32.49 -12.17 -8.40
C LEU A 4 33.35 -12.86 -9.46
N VAL A 5 34.52 -12.31 -9.71
CA VAL A 5 35.57 -12.85 -10.57
C VAL A 5 36.73 -13.26 -9.69
N VAL A 6 37.11 -14.53 -9.71
CA VAL A 6 38.31 -15.03 -9.03
C VAL A 6 39.34 -15.42 -10.09
N LEU A 7 40.50 -14.77 -10.07
CA LEU A 7 41.62 -15.03 -10.97
C LEU A 7 42.70 -15.78 -10.20
N ASN A 8 42.78 -17.09 -10.37
CA ASN A 8 43.80 -17.92 -9.75
C ASN A 8 45.04 -18.02 -10.65
N LEU A 9 46.16 -17.50 -10.17
CA LEU A 9 47.46 -17.44 -10.82
C LEU A 9 48.39 -18.49 -10.20
N SER A 10 48.90 -19.39 -11.03
CA SER A 10 49.90 -20.39 -10.64
C SER A 10 51.18 -20.16 -11.44
N GLY A 11 52.25 -19.75 -10.76
CA GLY A 11 53.54 -19.38 -11.34
C GLY A 11 54.06 -18.04 -10.81
N ASP A 12 55.01 -17.43 -11.53
CA ASP A 12 55.68 -16.19 -11.15
C ASP A 12 55.96 -15.30 -12.39
N PHE A 13 56.55 -14.12 -12.16
CA PHE A 13 56.93 -13.21 -13.25
C PHE A 13 58.04 -13.75 -14.17
N GLN A 14 58.87 -14.70 -13.73
CA GLN A 14 60.02 -15.19 -14.49
C GLN A 14 59.62 -16.29 -15.48
N GLN A 15 58.78 -17.21 -15.05
CA GLN A 15 58.34 -18.38 -15.82
C GLN A 15 56.99 -18.14 -16.51
N GLY A 16 56.25 -17.10 -16.08
CA GLY A 16 54.87 -16.85 -16.46
C GLY A 16 53.89 -17.58 -15.54
N CYS A 17 52.59 -17.35 -15.76
CA CYS A 17 51.55 -17.87 -14.87
C CYS A 17 50.45 -18.59 -15.65
N GLY A 18 50.06 -19.77 -15.19
CA GLY A 18 48.76 -20.35 -15.54
C GLY A 18 47.65 -19.54 -14.88
N VAL A 19 46.59 -19.24 -15.62
CA VAL A 19 45.44 -18.47 -15.10
C VAL A 19 44.16 -19.28 -15.19
N THR A 20 43.48 -19.44 -14.06
CA THR A 20 42.10 -19.95 -14.02
C THR A 20 41.18 -18.85 -13.50
N ALA A 21 40.32 -18.35 -14.39
CA ALA A 21 39.30 -17.37 -14.06
C ALA A 21 37.96 -18.07 -13.76
N GLN A 22 37.36 -17.76 -12.63
CA GLN A 22 36.02 -18.20 -12.26
C GLN A 22 35.08 -17.01 -12.12
N LEU A 23 33.97 -17.03 -12.85
CA LEU A 23 32.92 -16.03 -12.78
C LEU A 23 31.70 -16.60 -12.05
N TRP A 24 31.38 -15.98 -10.92
CA TRP A 24 30.27 -16.31 -10.04
C TRP A 24 29.21 -15.23 -10.08
N SER A 25 27.95 -15.63 -10.29
CA SER A 25 26.80 -14.74 -10.33
C SER A 25 25.79 -15.13 -9.25
N ALA A 26 25.11 -14.15 -8.66
CA ALA A 26 24.18 -14.37 -7.55
C ALA A 26 22.95 -15.24 -7.91
N ASP A 27 22.65 -15.41 -9.20
CA ASP A 27 21.53 -16.18 -9.74
C ASP A 27 21.87 -17.65 -10.08
N ARG A 28 23.15 -18.05 -9.99
CA ARG A 28 23.62 -19.39 -10.38
C ARG A 28 24.52 -20.00 -9.30
N ALA A 29 24.27 -21.27 -8.99
CA ALA A 29 25.02 -22.00 -7.97
C ALA A 29 26.42 -22.45 -8.42
N THR A 30 26.68 -22.50 -9.73
CA THR A 30 27.95 -22.96 -10.30
C THR A 30 28.63 -21.85 -11.12
N PRO A 31 29.97 -21.71 -11.04
CA PRO A 31 30.69 -20.68 -11.76
C PRO A 31 30.90 -21.05 -13.23
N ILE A 32 31.10 -20.04 -14.05
CA ILE A 32 31.74 -20.21 -15.37
C ILE A 32 33.26 -20.24 -15.14
N GLN A 33 33.95 -21.25 -15.66
CA GLN A 33 35.39 -21.37 -15.54
C GLN A 33 36.09 -21.22 -16.90
N ILE A 34 37.11 -20.37 -16.95
CA ILE A 34 37.90 -20.09 -18.15
C ILE A 34 39.38 -20.22 -17.79
N THR A 35 40.15 -20.92 -18.61
CA THR A 35 41.60 -21.05 -18.43
C THR A 35 42.36 -20.26 -19.49
N GLY A 36 43.53 -19.77 -19.11
CA GLY A 36 44.44 -18.98 -19.93
C GLY A 36 45.86 -19.01 -19.35
N LYS A 37 46.78 -18.24 -19.93
CA LYS A 37 48.16 -18.11 -19.46
C LYS A 37 48.64 -16.67 -19.62
N LEU A 38 49.48 -16.23 -18.70
CA LEU A 38 50.30 -15.02 -18.80
C LEU A 38 51.74 -15.42 -19.09
N SER A 39 52.38 -14.76 -20.06
CA SER A 39 53.79 -15.04 -20.38
C SER A 39 54.72 -14.54 -19.28
N SER A 40 55.99 -14.97 -19.31
CA SER A 40 57.05 -14.34 -18.52
C SER A 40 57.06 -12.82 -18.74
N ALA A 41 57.23 -12.07 -17.65
CA ALA A 41 57.26 -10.61 -17.60
C ALA A 41 58.25 -10.10 -16.54
N SER A 42 59.46 -10.66 -16.49
CA SER A 42 60.53 -10.21 -15.57
C SER A 42 60.79 -8.71 -15.63
N GLY A 43 60.69 -8.11 -16.82
CA GLY A 43 60.84 -6.66 -17.00
C GLY A 43 59.75 -5.84 -16.29
N LEU A 44 58.53 -6.38 -16.17
CA LEU A 44 57.43 -5.73 -15.45
C LEU A 44 57.68 -5.74 -13.94
N ASN A 45 58.18 -6.86 -13.40
CA ASN A 45 58.60 -6.94 -12.00
C ASN A 45 59.73 -5.95 -11.69
N PHE A 46 60.74 -5.86 -12.57
CA PHE A 46 61.82 -4.89 -12.43
C PHE A 46 61.31 -3.44 -12.43
N LEU A 47 60.37 -3.10 -13.31
CA LEU A 47 59.75 -1.78 -13.34
C LEU A 47 59.02 -1.46 -12.03
N TYR A 48 58.30 -2.44 -11.46
CA TYR A 48 57.63 -2.26 -10.16
C TYR A 48 58.64 -2.09 -9.01
N GLN A 49 59.69 -2.91 -8.96
CA GLN A 49 60.76 -2.77 -7.97
C GLN A 49 61.42 -1.39 -8.03
N ARG A 50 61.70 -0.89 -9.25
CA ARG A 50 62.21 0.46 -9.46
C ARG A 50 61.23 1.53 -8.99
N TRP A 51 59.94 1.36 -9.27
CA TRP A 51 58.89 2.27 -8.80
C TRP A 51 58.84 2.30 -7.26
N GLN A 52 58.89 1.14 -6.60
CA GLN A 52 58.89 1.01 -5.15
C GLN A 52 60.09 1.72 -4.52
N GLN A 53 61.30 1.47 -5.01
CA GLN A 53 62.52 2.12 -4.52
C GLN A 53 62.44 3.65 -4.61
N LEU A 54 61.96 4.17 -5.75
CA LEU A 54 61.80 5.61 -5.93
C LEU A 54 60.68 6.18 -5.06
N TYR A 55 59.57 5.47 -4.90
CA TYR A 55 58.46 5.87 -4.04
C TYR A 55 58.91 5.98 -2.58
N GLU A 56 59.65 4.98 -2.07
CA GLU A 56 60.22 4.97 -0.73
C GLU A 56 61.22 6.12 -0.54
N ALA A 57 62.11 6.34 -1.51
CA ALA A 57 63.10 7.43 -1.45
C ALA A 57 62.42 8.81 -1.40
N VAL A 58 61.38 9.04 -2.22
CA VAL A 58 60.62 10.30 -2.24
C VAL A 58 59.90 10.52 -0.90
N ASN A 59 59.30 9.48 -0.34
CA ASN A 59 58.63 9.57 0.96
C ASN A 59 59.60 9.77 2.13
N ALA A 60 60.76 9.10 2.12
CA ALA A 60 61.81 9.28 3.12
C ALA A 60 62.35 10.71 3.09
N HIS A 61 62.60 11.27 1.91
CA HIS A 61 63.06 12.66 1.75
C HIS A 61 62.04 13.68 2.28
N ARG A 62 60.74 13.45 2.04
CA ARG A 62 59.67 14.30 2.58
C ARG A 62 59.55 14.22 4.10
N ARG A 63 59.74 13.04 4.70
CA ARG A 63 59.81 12.87 6.16
C ARG A 63 61.00 13.64 6.74
N LEU A 64 62.19 13.53 6.14
CA LEU A 64 63.40 14.24 6.54
C LEU A 64 63.27 15.78 6.43
N ARG A 65 62.65 16.28 5.35
CA ARG A 65 62.41 17.73 5.17
C ARG A 65 61.44 18.31 6.19
N ARG A 66 60.52 17.49 6.74
CA ARG A 66 59.58 17.86 7.80
C ARG A 66 60.22 17.86 9.20
N LEU A 67 61.26 17.06 9.41
CA LEU A 67 62.06 17.01 10.65
C LEU A 67 63.15 18.09 10.67
N ARG A 68 63.73 18.45 9.52
CA ARG A 68 64.77 19.50 9.35
C ARG A 68 64.25 20.95 9.42
N SER A 69 63.04 21.19 9.92
CA SER A 69 62.63 22.56 10.30
C SER A 69 63.24 23.01 11.64
N ILE A 70 64.10 22.19 12.27
CA ILE A 70 64.91 22.54 13.42
C ILE A 70 66.36 22.11 13.12
N GLU A 71 67.21 23.13 12.98
CA GLU A 71 68.69 23.16 12.90
C GLU A 71 69.40 22.54 11.68
N ILE A 72 70.38 23.32 11.20
CA ILE A 72 71.23 23.11 10.02
C ILE A 72 72.51 22.41 10.48
N GLU A 73 72.91 21.34 9.80
CA GLU A 73 74.31 21.06 9.45
C GLU A 73 74.40 20.11 8.24
N GLU A 74 75.42 20.33 7.41
CA GLU A 74 75.67 19.73 6.10
C GLU A 74 76.32 18.34 6.18
N ASP A 75 76.25 17.65 5.04
CA ASP A 75 76.97 16.43 4.62
C ASP A 75 76.51 15.05 5.13
N GLU A 76 75.75 14.35 4.28
CA GLU A 76 76.24 13.13 3.60
C GLU A 76 75.33 12.82 2.39
N ALA A 77 75.98 12.45 1.29
CA ALA A 77 75.40 12.33 -0.05
C ALA A 77 74.29 11.26 -0.14
N TYR A 78 73.05 11.70 -0.38
CA TYR A 78 72.01 10.86 -0.95
C TYR A 78 71.56 11.49 -2.28
N PRO A 79 71.35 10.70 -3.36
CA PRO A 79 71.09 11.24 -4.69
C PRO A 79 69.85 12.15 -4.71
N THR A 80 70.11 13.46 -4.79
CA THR A 80 69.14 14.51 -5.02
C THR A 80 68.95 14.69 -6.52
N ASP A 81 67.99 13.97 -7.11
CA ASP A 81 67.11 14.47 -8.19
C ASP A 81 66.24 13.31 -8.70
N VAL A 82 65.24 12.90 -7.90
CA VAL A 82 64.12 12.18 -8.51
C VAL A 82 63.24 13.25 -9.15
N SER A 83 63.48 13.52 -10.44
CA SER A 83 62.60 14.38 -11.23
C SER A 83 61.17 13.84 -11.15
N GLU A 84 60.25 14.65 -10.64
CA GLU A 84 58.83 14.30 -10.54
C GLU A 84 58.27 13.87 -11.92
N ALA A 85 58.80 14.45 -13.00
CA ALA A 85 58.49 14.08 -14.37
C ALA A 85 58.96 12.65 -14.72
N ALA A 86 60.17 12.25 -14.29
CA ALA A 86 60.68 10.90 -14.50
C ALA A 86 59.89 9.85 -13.70
N PHE A 87 59.44 10.20 -12.49
CA PHE A 87 58.58 9.31 -11.70
C PHE A 87 57.19 9.14 -12.33
N LYS A 88 56.59 10.24 -12.83
CA LYS A 88 55.33 10.19 -13.60
C LYS A 88 55.46 9.35 -14.86
N GLN A 89 56.58 9.46 -15.58
CA GLN A 89 56.86 8.63 -16.75
C GLN A 89 56.97 7.14 -16.37
N LEU A 90 57.62 6.81 -15.24
CA LEU A 90 57.70 5.44 -14.75
C LEU A 90 56.31 4.87 -14.40
N CYS A 91 55.42 5.68 -13.81
CA CYS A 91 54.05 5.26 -13.52
C CYS A 91 53.27 4.95 -14.80
N GLN A 92 53.40 5.82 -15.82
CA GLN A 92 52.78 5.60 -17.13
C GLN A 92 53.35 4.37 -17.83
N GLU A 93 54.67 4.17 -17.79
CA GLU A 93 55.33 3.00 -18.36
C GLU A 93 54.84 1.72 -17.68
N LEU A 94 54.74 1.71 -16.35
CA LEU A 94 54.24 0.57 -15.59
C LEU A 94 52.80 0.20 -16.00
N GLN A 95 51.90 1.19 -16.06
CA GLN A 95 50.51 0.99 -16.49
C GLN A 95 50.43 0.48 -17.94
N GLN A 96 51.21 1.05 -18.85
CA GLN A 96 51.24 0.63 -20.25
C GLN A 96 51.75 -0.82 -20.39
N ARG A 97 52.86 -1.15 -19.73
CA ARG A 97 53.47 -2.49 -19.77
C ARG A 97 52.58 -3.55 -19.14
N LEU A 98 51.89 -3.22 -18.04
CA LEU A 98 50.88 -4.10 -17.44
C LEU A 98 49.77 -4.43 -18.45
N ASN A 99 49.19 -3.41 -19.08
CA ASN A 99 48.08 -3.63 -20.01
C ASN A 99 48.53 -4.36 -21.29
N GLN A 100 49.75 -4.12 -21.77
CA GLN A 100 50.34 -4.92 -22.85
C GLN A 100 50.47 -6.40 -22.45
N TRP A 101 50.93 -6.67 -21.23
CA TRP A 101 51.06 -8.04 -20.72
C TRP A 101 49.70 -8.74 -20.57
N LEU A 102 48.66 -8.01 -20.15
CA LEU A 102 47.28 -8.53 -20.03
C LEU A 102 46.53 -8.63 -21.37
N GLN A 103 47.08 -8.09 -22.47
CA GLN A 103 46.48 -8.19 -23.81
C GLN A 103 47.04 -9.34 -24.65
N ILE A 104 48.02 -10.10 -24.14
CA ILE A 104 48.61 -11.24 -24.86
C ILE A 104 47.53 -12.28 -25.19
N ASP A 105 47.59 -12.88 -26.38
CA ASP A 105 46.60 -13.82 -26.90
C ASP A 105 46.24 -14.95 -25.92
N SER A 106 47.22 -15.42 -25.14
CA SER A 106 47.03 -16.47 -24.15
C SER A 106 46.16 -16.07 -22.94
N PHE A 107 46.02 -14.78 -22.65
CA PHE A 107 45.12 -14.23 -21.64
C PHE A 107 43.88 -13.55 -22.25
N ALA A 108 43.96 -13.09 -23.50
CA ALA A 108 42.88 -12.38 -24.20
C ALA A 108 41.54 -13.15 -24.21
N LYS A 109 41.58 -14.49 -24.17
CA LYS A 109 40.38 -15.33 -24.01
C LYS A 109 39.64 -15.04 -22.70
N ILE A 110 40.35 -14.91 -21.58
CA ILE A 110 39.75 -14.60 -20.27
C ILE A 110 39.12 -13.21 -20.32
N ASP A 111 39.88 -12.19 -20.74
CA ASP A 111 39.40 -10.81 -20.81
C ASP A 111 38.14 -10.68 -21.69
N ARG A 112 38.14 -11.29 -22.89
CA ARG A 112 36.96 -11.28 -23.78
C ARG A 112 35.74 -11.94 -23.16
N GLN A 113 35.91 -13.06 -22.46
CA GLN A 113 34.81 -13.78 -21.83
C GLN A 113 34.25 -13.01 -20.64
N LEU A 114 35.10 -12.42 -19.81
CA LEU A 114 34.67 -11.51 -18.75
C LEU A 114 33.86 -10.36 -19.35
N ARG A 115 34.34 -9.74 -20.43
CA ARG A 115 33.64 -8.64 -21.10
C ARG A 115 32.31 -9.02 -21.76
N THR A 116 32.17 -10.28 -22.14
CA THR A 116 30.93 -10.82 -22.74
C THR A 116 29.85 -11.06 -21.68
N HIS A 117 30.25 -11.50 -20.49
CA HIS A 117 29.31 -11.89 -19.43
C HIS A 117 29.03 -10.79 -18.40
N LEU A 118 29.90 -9.79 -18.29
CA LEU A 118 29.78 -8.71 -17.31
C LEU A 118 29.22 -7.44 -17.95
N SER A 119 28.29 -6.77 -17.25
CA SER A 119 27.79 -5.45 -17.64
C SER A 119 28.57 -4.33 -16.95
N ARG A 120 28.71 -3.18 -17.62
CA ARG A 120 29.32 -1.96 -17.04
C ARG A 120 28.58 -1.42 -15.81
N THR A 121 27.31 -1.81 -15.65
CA THR A 121 26.48 -1.43 -14.49
C THR A 121 26.56 -2.42 -13.33
N ASP A 122 27.24 -3.56 -13.51
CA ASP A 122 27.39 -4.55 -12.46
C ASP A 122 28.39 -4.09 -11.41
N GLU A 123 28.14 -4.48 -10.16
CA GLU A 123 29.13 -4.38 -9.10
C GLU A 123 29.99 -5.63 -9.16
N ILE A 124 31.26 -5.47 -9.51
CA ILE A 124 32.15 -6.59 -9.84
C ILE A 124 33.26 -6.66 -8.81
N ARG A 125 33.35 -7.77 -8.10
CA ARG A 125 34.48 -8.04 -7.20
C ARG A 125 35.50 -8.85 -7.97
N VAL A 126 36.72 -8.34 -8.11
CA VAL A 126 37.81 -9.06 -8.76
C VAL A 126 38.82 -9.47 -7.70
N ILE A 127 38.93 -10.77 -7.44
CA ILE A 127 39.90 -11.31 -6.48
C ILE A 127 41.05 -11.94 -7.25
N VAL A 128 42.27 -11.42 -7.08
CA VAL A 128 43.49 -12.03 -7.61
C VAL A 128 44.07 -12.96 -6.54
N VAL A 129 44.25 -14.22 -6.89
CA VAL A 129 44.76 -15.28 -6.02
C VAL A 129 46.09 -15.77 -6.56
N ALA A 130 47.15 -15.73 -5.76
CA ALA A 130 48.47 -16.20 -6.17
C ALA A 130 49.30 -16.67 -4.96
N GLU A 131 50.15 -17.68 -5.17
CA GLU A 131 51.14 -18.11 -4.16
C GLU A 131 52.33 -17.15 -4.08
N ASP A 132 52.80 -16.67 -5.24
CA ASP A 132 53.88 -15.69 -5.32
C ASP A 132 53.38 -14.31 -4.85
N ARG A 133 53.90 -13.89 -3.69
CA ARG A 133 53.59 -12.59 -3.08
C ARG A 133 53.99 -11.41 -3.97
N SER A 134 54.98 -11.56 -4.86
CA SER A 134 55.38 -10.50 -5.78
C SER A 134 54.26 -10.17 -6.78
N LEU A 135 53.50 -11.18 -7.24
CA LEU A 135 52.32 -10.99 -8.08
C LEU A 135 51.22 -10.24 -7.31
N LEU A 136 50.97 -10.58 -6.04
CA LEU A 136 49.94 -9.91 -5.24
C LEU A 136 50.31 -8.46 -4.90
N ARG A 137 51.60 -8.16 -4.71
CA ARG A 137 52.09 -6.78 -4.49
C ARG A 137 51.93 -5.89 -5.73
N PHE A 138 51.70 -6.44 -6.91
CA PHE A 138 51.56 -5.67 -8.14
C PHE A 138 50.24 -4.84 -8.20
N PRO A 139 50.23 -3.60 -8.76
CA PRO A 139 49.05 -2.73 -8.76
C PRO A 139 48.02 -3.12 -9.85
N TRP A 140 47.34 -4.25 -9.66
CA TRP A 140 46.36 -4.80 -10.61
C TRP A 140 45.18 -3.88 -10.94
N HIS A 141 44.88 -2.89 -10.09
CA HIS A 141 43.83 -1.91 -10.32
C HIS A 141 44.11 -1.00 -11.54
N LEU A 142 45.36 -0.99 -12.04
CA LEU A 142 45.77 -0.30 -13.27
C LEU A 142 45.41 -1.07 -14.56
N TRP A 143 44.85 -2.26 -14.44
CA TRP A 143 44.29 -2.98 -15.57
C TRP A 143 43.11 -2.20 -16.15
N GLN A 144 43.13 -1.94 -17.46
CA GLN A 144 42.13 -1.18 -18.20
C GLN A 144 40.69 -1.70 -17.99
N PHE A 145 40.54 -2.97 -17.60
CA PHE A 145 39.25 -3.53 -17.17
C PHE A 145 38.55 -2.66 -16.11
N PHE A 146 39.26 -2.10 -15.12
CA PHE A 146 38.65 -1.29 -14.06
C PHE A 146 38.20 0.11 -14.53
N GLU A 147 38.74 0.59 -15.66
CA GLU A 147 38.26 1.81 -16.33
C GLU A 147 36.98 1.52 -17.12
N ASP A 148 36.93 0.39 -17.83
CA ASP A 148 35.78 -0.03 -18.61
C ASP A 148 34.57 -0.39 -17.72
N TYR A 149 34.85 -0.95 -16.54
CA TYR A 149 33.90 -1.35 -15.52
C TYR A 149 34.05 -0.47 -14.27
N PRO A 150 33.40 0.72 -14.22
CA PRO A 150 33.59 1.72 -13.16
C PRO A 150 33.06 1.28 -11.78
N ARG A 151 32.41 0.11 -11.70
CA ARG A 151 31.91 -0.49 -10.47
C ARG A 151 32.63 -1.80 -10.11
N ALA A 152 33.80 -2.03 -10.71
CA ALA A 152 34.67 -3.14 -10.36
C ALA A 152 35.70 -2.72 -9.31
N GLU A 153 36.00 -3.53 -8.30
CA GLU A 153 37.13 -3.24 -7.40
C GLU A 153 37.91 -4.52 -7.06
N LEU A 154 39.20 -4.33 -6.79
CA LEU A 154 40.21 -5.35 -6.64
C LEU A 154 40.34 -5.79 -5.17
N ALA A 155 40.49 -7.11 -4.97
CA ALA A 155 41.03 -7.69 -3.75
C ALA A 155 42.10 -8.73 -4.05
N LEU A 156 42.90 -9.03 -3.04
CA LEU A 156 43.98 -10.02 -3.08
C LEU A 156 43.66 -11.19 -2.15
N SER A 157 44.16 -12.37 -2.48
CA SER A 157 44.10 -13.52 -1.60
C SER A 157 45.25 -14.51 -1.83
N LEU A 158 45.57 -15.30 -0.81
CA LEU A 158 46.42 -16.48 -0.95
C LEU A 158 45.57 -17.68 -1.43
N PRO A 159 46.18 -18.73 -2.01
CA PRO A 159 45.45 -19.86 -2.57
C PRO A 159 44.73 -20.72 -1.54
N GLU A 160 45.25 -20.77 -0.30
CA GLU A 160 44.66 -21.54 0.78
C GLU A 160 43.69 -20.68 1.59
N TYR A 161 42.42 -21.07 1.59
CA TYR A 161 41.38 -20.40 2.35
C TYR A 161 40.26 -21.36 2.72
N THR A 162 39.74 -21.25 3.94
CA THR A 162 38.55 -21.97 4.42
C THR A 162 37.52 -21.01 5.00
N ARG A 163 36.28 -21.48 5.17
CA ARG A 163 35.23 -20.72 5.86
C ARG A 163 35.53 -20.64 7.35
N SER A 164 35.37 -19.46 7.92
CA SER A 164 35.45 -19.23 9.35
C SER A 164 34.21 -19.81 10.06
N ILE A 165 34.42 -20.50 11.19
CA ILE A 165 33.32 -20.97 12.05
C ILE A 165 32.90 -19.78 12.92
N GLN A 166 31.83 -19.10 12.54
CA GLN A 166 31.31 -17.95 13.30
C GLN A 166 30.09 -18.36 14.13
N THR A 167 30.19 -18.22 15.46
CA THR A 167 29.06 -18.38 16.39
C THR A 167 28.61 -16.99 16.84
N HIS A 168 27.90 -16.25 15.99
CA HIS A 168 27.50 -14.88 16.33
C HIS A 168 26.00 -14.73 16.57
N SER A 169 25.67 -14.07 17.68
CA SER A 169 24.34 -13.50 17.94
C SER A 169 24.37 -12.01 17.60
N PRO A 170 23.48 -11.48 16.73
CA PRO A 170 23.50 -10.08 16.33
C PRO A 170 23.56 -9.11 17.52
N SER A 171 24.44 -8.10 17.50
CA SER A 171 24.55 -7.05 18.52
C SER A 171 23.68 -5.84 18.16
N GLU A 172 23.33 -5.01 19.13
CA GLU A 172 22.52 -3.80 18.87
C GLU A 172 23.28 -2.71 18.13
N LYS A 173 24.58 -2.59 18.38
CA LYS A 173 25.50 -1.65 17.76
C LYS A 173 26.70 -2.40 17.19
N ILE A 174 27.30 -1.83 16.15
CA ILE A 174 28.53 -2.37 15.54
C ILE A 174 29.67 -2.17 16.54
N LYS A 175 30.29 -3.27 16.99
CA LYS A 175 31.36 -3.19 17.99
C LYS A 175 32.71 -3.00 17.32
N ILE A 176 33.39 -1.91 17.64
CA ILE A 176 34.70 -1.55 17.08
C ILE A 176 35.74 -1.57 18.21
N LEU A 177 36.75 -2.43 18.08
CA LEU A 177 37.97 -2.36 18.88
C LEU A 177 39.00 -1.55 18.11
N ALA A 178 39.36 -0.37 18.62
CA ALA A 178 40.35 0.50 18.01
C ALA A 178 41.61 0.56 18.87
N ILE A 179 42.73 0.08 18.32
CA ILE A 179 44.04 0.08 18.94
C ILE A 179 44.87 1.20 18.30
N LEU A 180 45.12 2.26 19.07
CA LEU A 180 46.01 3.34 18.68
C LEU A 180 47.38 3.08 19.28
N GLY A 181 48.31 2.69 18.41
CA GLY A 181 49.70 2.37 18.77
C GLY A 181 50.55 3.61 19.05
N ASN A 182 51.87 3.43 18.98
CA ASN A 182 52.83 4.52 19.18
C ASN A 182 52.51 5.73 18.30
N SER A 183 52.22 6.87 18.94
CA SER A 183 51.84 8.13 18.29
C SER A 183 53.01 8.99 17.84
N GLN A 184 54.27 8.58 18.07
CA GLN A 184 55.44 9.37 17.72
C GLN A 184 55.52 9.63 16.20
N GLY A 185 55.30 10.87 15.77
CA GLY A 185 55.36 11.27 14.35
C GLY A 185 54.11 10.94 13.52
N ILE A 186 53.01 10.47 14.13
CA ILE A 186 51.73 10.15 13.48
C ILE A 186 50.59 10.80 14.29
N ASN A 187 49.56 11.35 13.63
CA ASN A 187 48.41 11.93 14.33
C ASN A 187 47.27 10.91 14.48
N THR A 188 47.36 10.09 15.52
CA THR A 188 46.32 9.10 15.86
C THR A 188 45.02 9.73 16.40
N THR A 189 45.06 10.99 16.86
CA THR A 189 43.87 11.73 17.34
C THR A 189 42.85 11.95 16.23
N LYS A 190 43.29 12.14 14.98
CA LYS A 190 42.37 12.31 13.87
C LYS A 190 41.68 11.00 13.48
N ASP A 191 42.38 9.87 13.58
CA ASP A 191 41.76 8.55 13.40
C ASP A 191 40.72 8.28 14.49
N GLN A 192 41.03 8.63 15.75
CA GLN A 192 40.08 8.58 16.86
C GLN A 192 38.79 9.36 16.55
N GLN A 193 38.93 10.63 16.14
CA GLN A 193 37.78 11.49 15.82
C GLN A 193 36.90 10.91 14.70
N LEU A 194 37.52 10.30 13.69
CA LEU A 194 36.78 9.66 12.58
C LEU A 194 35.98 8.44 13.06
N LEU A 195 36.53 7.66 13.99
CA LEU A 195 35.85 6.48 14.54
C LEU A 195 34.73 6.85 15.52
N GLU A 196 34.91 7.90 16.33
CA GLU A 196 33.90 8.40 17.28
C GLU A 196 32.65 8.97 16.57
N GLN A 197 32.81 9.47 15.35
CA GLN A 197 31.72 10.04 14.55
C GLN A 197 30.87 8.99 13.84
N LEU A 198 31.22 7.70 13.94
CA LEU A 198 30.52 6.64 13.25
C LEU A 198 29.11 6.41 13.82
N PRO A 199 28.07 6.30 12.97
CA PRO A 199 26.72 6.06 13.43
C PRO A 199 26.51 4.61 13.87
N ASN A 200 25.72 4.40 14.93
CA ASN A 200 25.31 3.09 15.42
C ASN A 200 26.47 2.15 15.81
N THR A 201 27.57 2.71 16.29
CA THR A 201 28.75 1.97 16.75
C THR A 201 28.88 1.99 18.28
N GLU A 202 29.53 0.96 18.80
CA GLU A 202 30.08 0.90 20.15
C GLU A 202 31.60 0.84 20.00
N LEU A 203 32.27 1.97 20.23
CA LEU A 203 33.72 2.10 20.08
C LEU A 203 34.42 1.85 21.41
N ARG A 204 35.34 0.88 21.42
CA ARG A 204 36.31 0.68 22.50
C ARG A 204 37.68 1.11 22.00
N LEU A 205 38.17 2.20 22.56
CA LEU A 205 39.47 2.77 22.22
C LEU A 205 40.54 2.31 23.22
N LEU A 206 41.63 1.76 22.72
CA LEU A 206 42.85 1.45 23.46
C LEU A 206 43.96 2.35 22.95
N VAL A 207 44.46 3.27 23.77
CA VAL A 207 45.53 4.23 23.41
C VAL A 207 46.82 3.81 24.07
N GLU A 208 47.83 3.51 23.26
CA GLU A 208 49.12 2.96 23.67
C GLU A 208 49.01 1.83 24.72
N PRO A 209 48.16 0.79 24.51
CA PRO A 209 47.93 -0.27 25.50
C PRO A 209 49.13 -1.23 25.65
N ASP A 210 49.12 -2.06 26.68
CA ASP A 210 49.99 -3.25 26.81
C ASP A 210 49.38 -4.49 26.14
N LEU A 211 50.19 -5.53 25.97
CA LEU A 211 49.76 -6.81 25.39
C LEU A 211 48.60 -7.47 26.17
N GLU A 212 48.62 -7.39 27.50
CA GLU A 212 47.63 -8.02 28.36
C GLU A 212 46.23 -7.44 28.10
N THR A 213 46.13 -6.11 28.08
CA THR A 213 44.90 -5.37 27.78
C THR A 213 44.33 -5.72 26.40
N ILE A 214 45.18 -5.81 25.38
CA ILE A 214 44.74 -6.20 24.03
C ILE A 214 44.19 -7.62 24.06
N ASN A 215 44.89 -8.55 24.70
CA ASN A 215 44.50 -9.94 24.74
C ASN A 215 43.15 -10.08 25.48
N GLU A 216 42.97 -9.49 26.65
CA GLU A 216 41.69 -9.49 27.38
C GLU A 216 40.52 -9.06 26.48
N GLN A 217 40.66 -7.94 25.76
CA GLN A 217 39.60 -7.46 24.87
C GLN A 217 39.30 -8.43 23.73
N LEU A 218 40.31 -9.05 23.14
CA LEU A 218 40.13 -10.04 22.07
C LEU A 218 39.43 -11.33 22.54
N TRP A 219 39.60 -11.71 23.82
CA TRP A 219 39.00 -12.91 24.41
C TRP A 219 37.58 -12.68 24.97
N GLU A 220 37.33 -11.54 25.60
CA GLU A 220 36.11 -11.31 26.37
C GLU A 220 34.92 -10.82 25.55
N THR A 221 35.17 -10.05 24.50
CA THR A 221 34.12 -9.36 23.73
C THR A 221 34.09 -9.85 22.27
N GLY A 222 32.89 -9.99 21.69
CA GLY A 222 32.74 -10.17 20.25
C GLY A 222 32.84 -8.81 19.55
N TRP A 223 33.81 -8.65 18.65
CA TRP A 223 34.05 -7.43 17.88
C TRP A 223 33.59 -7.63 16.44
N ASP A 224 33.00 -6.61 15.81
CA ASP A 224 32.69 -6.64 14.37
C ASP A 224 33.87 -6.11 13.53
N ILE A 225 34.52 -5.04 14.03
CA ILE A 225 35.65 -4.36 13.40
C ILE A 225 36.83 -4.31 14.38
N LEU A 226 38.01 -4.68 13.90
CA LEU A 226 39.30 -4.39 14.51
C LEU A 226 39.98 -3.28 13.73
N PHE A 227 40.35 -2.19 14.39
CA PHE A 227 41.08 -1.08 13.79
C PHE A 227 42.44 -0.93 14.47
N PHE A 228 43.50 -0.79 13.69
CA PHE A 228 44.83 -0.46 14.18
C PHE A 228 45.40 0.75 13.43
N ALA A 229 45.91 1.74 14.18
CA ALA A 229 46.70 2.85 13.64
C ALA A 229 47.98 3.02 14.46
N GLY A 230 49.13 3.05 13.80
CA GLY A 230 50.43 3.14 14.44
C GLY A 230 51.55 2.69 13.50
N HIS A 231 52.76 2.61 14.04
CA HIS A 231 53.90 2.10 13.28
C HIS A 231 53.80 0.58 13.10
N SER A 232 54.08 0.10 11.88
CA SER A 232 54.19 -1.32 11.57
C SER A 232 55.37 -1.58 10.63
N SER A 233 55.91 -2.79 10.67
CA SER A 233 57.02 -3.23 9.83
C SER A 233 56.94 -4.74 9.57
N SER A 234 57.29 -5.18 8.36
CA SER A 234 57.25 -6.58 7.92
C SER A 234 58.52 -7.00 7.19
N HIS A 235 59.70 -6.50 7.62
CA HIS A 235 60.98 -6.86 7.02
C HIS A 235 61.27 -8.37 7.02
N ILE A 236 60.76 -9.11 8.02
CA ILE A 236 60.86 -10.58 8.12
C ILE A 236 59.51 -11.17 8.54
N THR A 237 58.89 -10.59 9.58
CA THR A 237 57.54 -10.89 10.05
C THR A 237 56.82 -9.58 10.37
N GLY A 238 55.50 -9.55 10.16
CA GLY A 238 54.63 -8.43 10.43
C GLY A 238 54.58 -8.09 11.92
N THR A 239 55.02 -6.88 12.24
CA THR A 239 55.07 -6.31 13.58
C THR A 239 54.27 -5.01 13.68
N ILE A 240 53.63 -4.78 14.82
CA ILE A 240 52.89 -3.56 15.16
C ILE A 240 53.43 -2.97 16.46
N GLN A 241 53.70 -1.68 16.48
CA GLN A 241 54.09 -0.95 17.68
C GLN A 241 52.84 -0.50 18.42
N ILE A 242 52.50 -1.20 19.50
CA ILE A 242 51.28 -0.94 20.27
C ILE A 242 51.45 0.19 21.28
N ASN A 243 52.68 0.51 21.68
CA ASN A 243 53.02 1.67 22.50
C ASN A 243 54.50 2.04 22.26
N ARG A 244 55.06 2.98 23.05
CA ARG A 244 56.45 3.45 22.89
C ARG A 244 57.52 2.41 23.20
N THR A 245 57.19 1.36 23.94
CA THR A 245 58.14 0.37 24.47
C THR A 245 57.92 -1.04 23.92
N GLU A 246 56.73 -1.36 23.44
CA GLU A 246 56.33 -2.70 23.01
C GLU A 246 56.02 -2.76 21.52
N THR A 247 56.58 -3.79 20.88
CA THR A 247 56.31 -4.18 19.49
C THR A 247 55.84 -5.62 19.50
N LEU A 248 54.70 -5.89 18.86
CA LEU A 248 54.09 -7.22 18.80
C LEU A 248 54.12 -7.77 17.39
N THR A 249 54.30 -9.09 17.29
CA THR A 249 54.04 -9.87 16.08
C THR A 249 52.58 -10.32 16.03
N ILE A 250 52.07 -10.60 14.83
CA ILE A 250 50.75 -11.22 14.67
C ILE A 250 50.66 -12.58 15.38
N GLU A 251 51.77 -13.34 15.43
CA GLU A 251 51.85 -14.61 16.14
C GLU A 251 51.51 -14.49 17.63
N GLN A 252 51.97 -13.41 18.28
CA GLN A 252 51.67 -13.16 19.70
C GLN A 252 50.17 -12.89 19.94
N LEU A 253 49.44 -12.40 18.93
CA LEU A 253 48.00 -12.14 19.00
C LEU A 253 47.15 -13.29 18.41
N ARG A 254 47.78 -14.35 17.88
CA ARG A 254 47.14 -15.40 17.08
C ARG A 254 45.90 -15.99 17.75
N TYR A 255 46.00 -16.37 19.03
CA TYR A 255 44.89 -17.01 19.73
C TYR A 255 43.76 -16.03 20.09
N GLY A 256 44.12 -14.80 20.50
CA GLY A 256 43.14 -13.75 20.76
C GLY A 256 42.37 -13.40 19.49
N LEU A 257 43.06 -13.20 18.37
CA LEU A 257 42.44 -12.91 17.08
C LEU A 257 41.57 -14.08 16.59
N ARG A 258 42.03 -15.33 16.72
CA ARG A 258 41.21 -16.51 16.43
C ARG A 258 39.92 -16.48 17.23
N LYS A 259 39.99 -16.13 18.52
CA LYS A 259 38.82 -16.04 19.38
C LYS A 259 37.88 -14.90 18.99
N ALA A 260 38.42 -13.75 18.61
CA ALA A 260 37.65 -12.63 18.09
C ALA A 260 36.89 -13.00 16.80
N ILE A 261 37.53 -13.76 15.89
CA ILE A 261 36.93 -14.27 14.65
C ILE A 261 35.79 -15.26 14.93
N GLU A 262 36.01 -16.25 15.81
CA GLU A 262 34.95 -17.17 16.27
C GLU A 262 33.73 -16.40 16.82
N ARG A 263 34.00 -15.26 17.46
CA ARG A 263 33.01 -14.36 18.07
C ARG A 263 32.50 -13.26 17.13
N GLY A 264 32.79 -13.33 15.83
CA GLY A 264 32.15 -12.48 14.83
C GLY A 264 32.99 -11.32 14.28
N LEU A 265 34.31 -11.32 14.45
CA LEU A 265 35.21 -10.36 13.77
C LEU A 265 35.16 -10.58 12.26
N LYS A 266 34.77 -9.54 11.52
CA LYS A 266 34.54 -9.61 10.07
C LYS A 266 35.42 -8.68 9.25
N LEU A 267 35.88 -7.58 9.85
CA LEU A 267 36.73 -6.60 9.18
C LEU A 267 37.89 -6.20 10.08
N ALA A 268 39.12 -6.30 9.57
CA ALA A 268 40.29 -5.70 10.19
C ALA A 268 40.85 -4.58 9.30
N ILE A 269 41.13 -3.41 9.87
CA ILE A 269 41.69 -2.26 9.15
C ILE A 269 43.03 -1.93 9.78
N PHE A 270 44.12 -2.12 9.03
CA PHE A 270 45.46 -1.75 9.44
C PHE A 270 45.87 -0.47 8.69
N ASN A 271 45.65 0.66 9.35
CA ASN A 271 45.96 1.98 8.83
C ASN A 271 47.42 2.35 9.14
N SER A 272 48.37 1.52 8.71
CA SER A 272 49.80 1.60 9.06
C SER A 272 50.71 1.49 7.83
N CYS A 273 52.02 1.72 8.03
CA CYS A 273 53.01 1.86 6.94
C CYS A 273 53.38 0.54 6.25
N ASP A 274 53.05 -0.62 6.80
CA ASP A 274 53.43 -1.89 6.18
C ASP A 274 52.27 -2.87 6.25
N GLY A 275 51.42 -2.85 5.23
CA GLY A 275 50.12 -3.50 5.30
C GLY A 275 50.08 -4.92 4.72
N LEU A 276 50.73 -5.16 3.58
CA LEU A 276 50.62 -6.46 2.90
C LEU A 276 51.35 -7.58 3.64
N GLY A 277 52.54 -7.33 4.21
CA GLY A 277 53.22 -8.33 5.04
C GLY A 277 52.38 -8.75 6.24
N LEU A 278 51.74 -7.78 6.89
CA LEU A 278 50.76 -8.04 7.94
C LEU A 278 49.56 -8.85 7.46
N ALA A 279 49.00 -8.53 6.29
CA ALA A 279 47.87 -9.28 5.73
C ALA A 279 48.23 -10.76 5.46
N TRP A 280 49.48 -11.05 5.08
CA TRP A 280 49.95 -12.42 4.88
C TRP A 280 50.07 -13.17 6.20
N ASP A 281 50.60 -12.54 7.25
CA ASP A 281 50.67 -13.20 8.56
C ASP A 281 49.27 -13.42 9.18
N LEU A 282 48.29 -12.63 8.77
CA LEU A 282 46.89 -12.76 9.16
C LEU A 282 46.10 -13.77 8.31
N SER A 283 46.64 -14.25 7.18
CA SER A 283 45.88 -15.12 6.26
C SER A 283 45.47 -16.44 6.91
N ASP A 284 46.35 -17.03 7.72
CA ASP A 284 46.12 -18.29 8.45
C ASP A 284 44.97 -18.18 9.47
N LEU A 285 44.65 -16.96 9.89
CA LEU A 285 43.53 -16.70 10.80
C LEU A 285 42.19 -16.65 10.06
N HIS A 286 42.19 -16.58 8.73
CA HIS A 286 41.00 -16.57 7.89
C HIS A 286 40.03 -15.42 8.19
N ILE A 287 40.57 -14.24 8.57
CA ILE A 287 39.75 -13.03 8.75
C ILE A 287 38.98 -12.76 7.43
N PRO A 288 37.66 -12.55 7.47
CA PRO A 288 36.86 -12.43 6.25
C PRO A 288 37.35 -11.32 5.32
N GLN A 289 37.59 -10.12 5.86
CA GLN A 289 38.11 -8.98 5.12
C GLN A 289 39.19 -8.25 5.92
N VAL A 290 40.25 -7.84 5.23
CA VAL A 290 41.30 -6.99 5.77
C VAL A 290 41.53 -5.83 4.81
N ILE A 291 41.59 -4.60 5.33
CA ILE A 291 42.08 -3.44 4.58
C ILE A 291 43.47 -3.11 5.07
N VAL A 292 44.41 -3.03 4.12
CA VAL A 292 45.81 -2.72 4.39
C VAL A 292 46.36 -1.77 3.34
N MET A 293 47.55 -1.21 3.60
CA MET A 293 48.28 -0.38 2.64
C MET A 293 49.35 -1.20 1.91
N ARG A 294 49.37 -1.13 0.58
CA ARG A 294 50.31 -1.84 -0.30
C ARG A 294 51.76 -1.53 0.01
N GLU A 295 52.02 -0.25 0.24
CA GLU A 295 53.33 0.34 0.51
C GLU A 295 53.20 1.42 1.61
N PRO A 296 54.32 1.88 2.20
CA PRO A 296 54.31 2.91 3.23
C PRO A 296 53.52 4.16 2.85
N ILE A 297 52.56 4.50 3.71
CA ILE A 297 51.61 5.59 3.49
C ILE A 297 51.92 6.79 4.41
N PRO A 298 51.82 8.04 3.91
CA PRO A 298 51.82 9.23 4.75
C PRO A 298 50.52 9.34 5.57
N ASP A 299 50.63 9.83 6.81
CA ASP A 299 49.52 10.00 7.76
C ASP A 299 48.31 10.73 7.15
N ARG A 300 48.55 11.78 6.35
CA ARG A 300 47.48 12.53 5.68
C ARG A 300 46.69 11.68 4.66
N VAL A 301 47.37 10.78 3.94
CA VAL A 301 46.72 9.90 2.96
C VAL A 301 45.96 8.79 3.67
N ALA A 302 46.55 8.20 4.71
CA ALA A 302 45.92 7.19 5.57
C ALA A 302 44.61 7.71 6.20
N GLN A 303 44.64 8.89 6.80
CA GLN A 303 43.46 9.55 7.38
C GLN A 303 42.42 9.95 6.33
N ALA A 304 42.86 10.42 5.15
CA ALA A 304 41.94 10.78 4.07
C ALA A 304 41.21 9.54 3.56
N PHE A 305 41.94 8.44 3.33
CA PHE A 305 41.35 7.16 2.96
C PHE A 305 40.35 6.70 4.02
N LEU A 306 40.77 6.65 5.29
CA LEU A 306 39.92 6.21 6.39
C LEU A 306 38.64 7.05 6.47
N LYS A 307 38.74 8.37 6.36
CA LYS A 307 37.60 9.30 6.34
C LYS A 307 36.62 8.95 5.22
N HIS A 308 37.10 8.85 3.98
CA HIS A 308 36.25 8.62 2.82
C HIS A 308 35.65 7.20 2.83
N PHE A 309 36.43 6.20 3.23
CA PHE A 309 35.98 4.81 3.34
C PHE A 309 34.91 4.66 4.42
N LEU A 310 35.17 5.13 5.64
CA LEU A 310 34.22 5.07 6.74
C LEU A 310 32.93 5.82 6.41
N PHE A 311 33.03 7.00 5.78
CA PHE A 311 31.86 7.76 5.33
C PHE A 311 31.02 7.00 4.29
N ALA A 312 31.64 6.47 3.23
CA ALA A 312 30.91 5.74 2.19
C ALA A 312 30.31 4.43 2.72
N PHE A 313 31.11 3.66 3.46
CA PHE A 313 30.70 2.35 3.98
C PHE A 313 29.59 2.47 5.04
N SER A 314 29.71 3.43 5.97
CA SER A 314 28.68 3.65 7.00
C SER A 314 27.35 4.19 6.45
N ASN A 315 27.38 4.86 5.29
CA ASN A 315 26.19 5.33 4.58
C ASN A 315 25.54 4.29 3.66
N GLY A 316 26.06 3.06 3.62
CA GLY A 316 25.45 1.93 2.91
C GLY A 316 25.99 1.66 1.51
N THR A 317 27.08 2.32 1.09
CA THR A 317 27.85 1.85 -0.08
C THR A 317 28.43 0.46 0.24
N SER A 318 28.45 -0.45 -0.74
CA SER A 318 29.00 -1.79 -0.52
C SER A 318 30.50 -1.72 -0.19
N PHE A 319 31.02 -2.70 0.55
CA PHE A 319 32.41 -2.69 1.01
C PHE A 319 33.43 -2.41 -0.11
N TYR A 320 33.34 -3.13 -1.23
CA TYR A 320 34.24 -2.95 -2.38
C TYR A 320 34.11 -1.57 -3.02
N LEU A 321 32.88 -1.09 -3.23
CA LEU A 321 32.67 0.24 -3.83
C LEU A 321 33.07 1.36 -2.88
N ALA A 322 32.92 1.18 -1.56
CA ALA A 322 33.36 2.15 -0.57
C ALA A 322 34.89 2.28 -0.54
N VAL A 323 35.61 1.16 -0.66
CA VAL A 323 37.08 1.18 -0.83
C VAL A 323 37.46 1.85 -2.15
N ARG A 324 36.77 1.53 -3.25
CA ARG A 324 37.01 2.16 -4.56
C ARG A 324 36.84 3.67 -4.50
N GLU A 325 35.69 4.12 -4.02
CA GLU A 325 35.35 5.53 -3.91
C GLU A 325 36.36 6.27 -3.02
N ALA A 326 36.72 5.69 -1.88
CA ALA A 326 37.71 6.26 -0.98
C ALA A 326 39.10 6.36 -1.63
N ARG A 327 39.50 5.32 -2.37
CA ARG A 327 40.76 5.26 -3.11
C ARG A 327 40.82 6.30 -4.23
N GLU A 328 39.78 6.39 -5.05
CA GLU A 328 39.71 7.37 -6.15
C GLU A 328 39.70 8.82 -5.63
N GLN A 329 39.06 9.09 -4.48
CA GLN A 329 39.10 10.42 -3.85
C GLN A 329 40.51 10.85 -3.39
N LEU A 330 41.44 9.91 -3.23
CA LEU A 330 42.85 10.24 -2.95
C LEU A 330 43.55 10.91 -4.13
N GLN A 331 42.96 10.90 -5.34
CA GLN A 331 43.54 11.56 -6.51
C GLN A 331 43.80 13.06 -6.26
N ALA A 332 42.95 13.71 -5.46
CA ALA A 332 43.16 15.11 -5.06
C ALA A 332 44.48 15.34 -4.29
N LEU A 333 44.99 14.29 -3.64
CA LEU A 333 46.24 14.31 -2.90
C LEU A 333 47.45 13.94 -3.75
N GLU A 334 47.29 13.46 -4.98
CA GLU A 334 48.42 12.99 -5.81
C GLU A 334 49.35 14.10 -6.28
N SER A 335 48.90 15.36 -6.25
CA SER A 335 49.77 16.53 -6.44
C SER A 335 50.83 16.65 -5.33
N GLU A 336 50.51 16.20 -4.12
CA GLU A 336 51.37 16.26 -2.95
C GLU A 336 51.90 14.89 -2.53
N PHE A 337 51.24 13.78 -2.85
CA PHE A 337 51.56 12.41 -2.47
C PHE A 337 51.40 11.48 -3.67
N LEU A 338 52.48 11.28 -4.42
CA LEU A 338 52.47 10.55 -5.68
C LEU A 338 51.88 9.15 -5.50
N CYS A 339 51.02 8.73 -6.44
CA CYS A 339 50.37 7.42 -6.46
C CYS A 339 49.53 7.09 -5.20
N ALA A 340 48.99 8.09 -4.50
CA ALA A 340 48.13 7.86 -3.33
C ALA A 340 46.96 6.90 -3.63
N THR A 341 46.42 6.93 -4.86
CA THR A 341 45.33 6.04 -5.30
C THR A 341 45.75 4.57 -5.47
N TRP A 342 47.03 4.23 -5.35
CA TRP A 342 47.56 2.86 -5.57
C TRP A 342 47.70 2.05 -4.27
N LEU A 343 47.61 2.74 -3.13
CA LEU A 343 48.06 2.23 -1.83
C LEU A 343 47.01 1.41 -1.08
N PRO A 344 45.73 1.83 -0.93
CA PRO A 344 44.76 1.04 -0.18
C PRO A 344 44.37 -0.23 -0.94
N VAL A 345 44.40 -1.38 -0.23
CA VAL A 345 44.14 -2.69 -0.82
C VAL A 345 43.26 -3.54 0.10
N ILE A 346 42.33 -4.28 -0.52
CA ILE A 346 41.54 -5.31 0.15
C ILE A 346 42.31 -6.63 0.08
N CYS A 347 42.51 -7.27 1.22
CA CYS A 347 42.86 -8.68 1.31
C CYS A 347 41.62 -9.45 1.81
N GLN A 348 41.12 -10.37 0.99
CA GLN A 348 39.86 -11.08 1.26
C GLN A 348 40.10 -12.60 1.35
N ASN A 349 39.41 -13.24 2.28
CA ASN A 349 39.12 -14.67 2.23
C ASN A 349 38.02 -14.95 1.16
N PRO A 350 38.30 -15.64 0.04
CA PRO A 350 37.33 -15.86 -1.04
C PRO A 350 36.17 -16.77 -0.64
N ALA A 351 36.31 -17.56 0.43
CA ALA A 351 35.23 -18.37 0.97
C ALA A 351 34.21 -17.57 1.81
N GLU A 352 34.50 -16.30 2.11
CA GLU A 352 33.66 -15.41 2.90
C GLU A 352 32.98 -14.33 2.05
N GLN A 353 31.83 -13.84 2.51
CA GLN A 353 31.16 -12.69 1.88
C GLN A 353 31.63 -11.38 2.53
N PRO A 354 31.75 -10.30 1.75
CA PRO A 354 32.11 -9.00 2.28
C PRO A 354 30.97 -8.46 3.14
N PRO A 355 31.33 -7.63 4.12
CA PRO A 355 30.37 -7.12 5.06
C PRO A 355 29.47 -6.04 4.48
N ILE A 356 28.28 -5.94 5.06
CA ILE A 356 27.31 -4.87 4.77
C ILE A 356 27.05 -4.16 6.08
N TRP A 357 27.41 -2.88 6.16
CA TRP A 357 27.36 -2.07 7.38
C TRP A 357 26.03 -2.20 8.17
N GLN A 358 24.90 -2.15 7.46
CA GLN A 358 23.56 -2.20 8.06
C GLN A 358 23.14 -3.57 8.56
N GLN A 359 23.80 -4.64 8.12
CA GLN A 359 23.53 -5.99 8.61
C GLN A 359 24.19 -6.25 9.98
N TRP A 360 25.02 -5.33 10.46
CA TRP A 360 25.79 -5.47 11.71
C TRP A 360 25.14 -4.80 12.94
N SER A 361 24.07 -4.03 12.77
CA SER A 361 23.32 -3.41 13.88
C SER A 361 21.89 -3.97 13.94
N LYS A 362 21.42 -4.39 15.12
CA LYS A 362 19.97 -4.70 15.34
C LYS A 362 19.09 -3.46 15.16
N HIS A 363 19.66 -2.26 15.33
CA HIS A 363 19.02 -1.04 14.87
C HIS A 363 19.25 -0.94 13.37
N GLN A 364 18.29 -1.48 12.61
CA GLN A 364 18.11 -1.08 11.23
C GLN A 364 17.93 0.44 11.22
N PRO A 365 18.86 1.28 10.68
CA PRO A 365 18.37 2.37 9.90
C PRO A 365 17.61 1.71 8.76
N ILE A 366 16.41 2.18 8.50
CA ILE A 366 15.58 1.70 7.40
C ILE A 366 16.28 2.12 6.10
N GLN A 367 17.39 1.47 5.72
CA GLN A 367 17.67 1.20 4.32
C GLN A 367 16.84 -0.01 3.99
N SER A 368 15.59 0.32 3.81
CA SER A 368 14.77 -0.34 2.86
C SER A 368 15.58 -0.74 1.61
N LYS A 369 15.85 -2.04 1.46
CA LYS A 369 15.23 -2.67 0.29
C LYS A 369 13.75 -2.43 0.49
N ILE A 370 13.28 -1.25 0.08
CA ILE A 370 11.86 -1.18 -0.18
C ILE A 370 11.76 -2.19 -1.32
N PRO A 371 10.97 -3.27 -1.23
CA PRO A 371 10.34 -3.76 -2.44
C PRO A 371 9.66 -2.51 -2.98
N ASN A 372 10.35 -1.82 -3.91
CA ASN A 372 10.27 -0.39 -4.22
C ASN A 372 8.98 0.21 -3.63
N LEU A 373 8.93 1.23 -2.74
CA LEU A 373 7.63 1.63 -2.14
C LEU A 373 6.59 1.82 -3.25
N LYS A 374 7.06 2.28 -4.42
CA LYS A 374 6.34 2.22 -5.69
C LYS A 374 5.92 0.83 -6.16
N SER A 375 6.76 -0.21 -6.20
CA SER A 375 6.39 -1.63 -6.40
C SER A 375 5.48 -2.23 -5.32
N GLN A 376 5.67 -2.03 -4.01
CA GLN A 376 4.74 -2.59 -3.02
C GLN A 376 3.42 -1.83 -2.95
N ILE A 377 3.44 -0.50 -3.03
CA ILE A 377 2.24 0.30 -3.27
C ILE A 377 1.66 -0.06 -4.64
N ALA A 378 2.43 -0.31 -5.69
CA ALA A 378 1.88 -0.73 -6.99
C ALA A 378 1.27 -2.12 -6.90
N LYS A 379 1.87 -3.10 -6.19
CA LYS A 379 1.25 -4.41 -5.93
C LYS A 379 -0.04 -4.25 -5.13
N LEU A 380 -0.06 -3.38 -4.12
CA LEU A 380 -1.24 -3.06 -3.32
C LEU A 380 -2.33 -2.38 -4.16
N LEU A 381 -2.00 -1.34 -4.93
CA LEU A 381 -2.92 -0.60 -5.78
C LEU A 381 -3.40 -1.46 -6.96
N LEU A 382 -2.52 -2.26 -7.56
CA LEU A 382 -2.88 -3.21 -8.61
C LEU A 382 -3.81 -4.29 -8.04
N GLY A 383 -3.46 -4.87 -6.90
CA GLY A 383 -4.32 -5.84 -6.20
C GLY A 383 -5.68 -5.24 -5.84
N SER A 384 -5.69 -4.01 -5.31
CA SER A 384 -6.93 -3.27 -5.01
C SER A 384 -7.73 -3.00 -6.28
N THR A 385 -7.08 -2.61 -7.38
CA THR A 385 -7.73 -2.37 -8.69
C THR A 385 -8.35 -3.64 -9.24
N VAL A 386 -7.63 -4.77 -9.20
CA VAL A 386 -8.12 -6.07 -9.67
C VAL A 386 -9.30 -6.54 -8.84
N VAL A 387 -9.21 -6.44 -7.50
CA VAL A 387 -10.32 -6.81 -6.62
C VAL A 387 -11.52 -5.89 -6.84
N THR A 388 -11.33 -4.57 -6.95
CA THR A 388 -12.41 -3.64 -7.27
C THR A 388 -13.05 -3.96 -8.60
N ALA A 389 -12.27 -4.20 -9.66
CA ALA A 389 -12.80 -4.57 -10.97
C ALA A 389 -13.59 -5.88 -10.91
N ALA A 390 -13.09 -6.89 -10.19
CA ALA A 390 -13.79 -8.15 -9.99
C ALA A 390 -15.09 -7.97 -9.21
N VAL A 391 -15.08 -7.25 -8.09
CA VAL A 391 -16.27 -6.94 -7.28
C VAL A 391 -17.29 -6.15 -8.10
N MET A 392 -16.85 -5.15 -8.86
CA MET A 392 -17.73 -4.37 -9.75
C MET A 392 -18.30 -5.24 -10.87
N GLY A 393 -17.54 -6.19 -11.43
CA GLY A 393 -18.02 -7.16 -12.41
C GLY A 393 -19.08 -8.10 -11.84
N VAL A 394 -18.82 -8.71 -10.67
CA VAL A 394 -19.79 -9.56 -9.96
C VAL A 394 -21.05 -8.77 -9.60
N ARG A 395 -20.89 -7.52 -9.17
CA ARG A 395 -21.99 -6.60 -8.90
C ARG A 395 -22.78 -6.29 -10.17
N PHE A 396 -22.13 -5.99 -11.28
CA PHE A 396 -22.78 -5.72 -12.57
C PHE A 396 -23.64 -6.91 -13.06
N LEU A 397 -23.23 -8.15 -12.75
CA LEU A 397 -24.03 -9.35 -13.02
C LEU A 397 -25.22 -9.54 -12.09
N GLY A 398 -25.42 -8.66 -11.10
CA GLY A 398 -26.52 -8.71 -10.14
C GLY A 398 -26.33 -9.72 -9.01
N LEU A 399 -25.16 -10.38 -8.90
CA LEU A 399 -24.94 -11.43 -7.90
C LEU A 399 -24.86 -10.90 -6.46
N LEU A 400 -24.46 -9.64 -6.28
CA LEU A 400 -24.43 -8.98 -4.96
C LEU A 400 -25.75 -8.28 -4.59
N GLN A 401 -26.68 -8.12 -5.54
CA GLN A 401 -27.91 -7.35 -5.35
C GLN A 401 -28.74 -7.83 -4.15
N PRO A 402 -29.00 -9.14 -3.94
CA PRO A 402 -29.78 -9.59 -2.77
C PRO A 402 -29.15 -9.17 -1.43
N MET A 403 -27.82 -9.23 -1.32
CA MET A 403 -27.10 -8.83 -0.11
C MET A 403 -27.11 -7.31 0.08
N GLU A 404 -26.95 -6.55 -1.01
CA GLU A 404 -27.01 -5.07 -0.97
C GLU A 404 -28.40 -4.57 -0.55
N LEU A 405 -29.47 -5.18 -1.07
CA LEU A 405 -30.85 -4.83 -0.70
C LEU A 405 -31.18 -5.23 0.73
N TRP A 406 -30.72 -6.41 1.18
CA TRP A 406 -30.83 -6.80 2.58
C TRP A 406 -30.11 -5.82 3.51
N ALA A 407 -28.90 -5.38 3.16
CA ALA A 407 -28.14 -4.42 3.95
C ALA A 407 -28.82 -3.04 3.97
N TYR A 408 -29.37 -2.60 2.83
CA TYR A 408 -30.16 -1.39 2.72
C TYR A 408 -31.35 -1.41 3.70
N ASP A 409 -32.11 -2.50 3.73
CA ASP A 409 -33.26 -2.64 4.64
C ASP A 409 -32.85 -2.53 6.11
N ARG A 410 -31.73 -3.15 6.50
CA ARG A 410 -31.20 -3.07 7.86
C ARG A 410 -30.74 -1.67 8.23
N ILE A 411 -30.06 -0.99 7.31
CA ILE A 411 -29.61 0.39 7.52
C ILE A 411 -30.80 1.34 7.68
N LEU A 412 -31.90 1.14 6.94
CA LEU A 412 -33.12 1.95 7.10
C LEU A 412 -33.72 1.84 8.51
N HIS A 413 -33.55 0.72 9.22
CA HIS A 413 -34.04 0.52 10.60
C HIS A 413 -33.22 1.26 11.64
N LEU A 414 -31.95 1.54 11.34
CA LEU A 414 -31.02 2.18 12.26
C LEU A 414 -31.17 3.71 12.27
N ARG A 415 -32.04 4.26 11.42
CA ARG A 415 -32.27 5.70 11.36
C ARG A 415 -33.04 6.19 12.59
N PRO A 416 -32.80 7.44 13.03
CA PRO A 416 -33.55 8.05 14.12
C PRO A 416 -35.07 8.00 13.86
N THR A 417 -35.86 7.84 14.92
CA THR A 417 -37.32 7.85 14.82
C THR A 417 -37.81 9.24 14.41
N GLU A 418 -38.66 9.29 13.40
CA GLU A 418 -39.35 10.49 12.91
C GLU A 418 -40.75 10.61 13.55
N SER A 419 -41.32 11.81 13.57
CA SER A 419 -42.70 12.04 14.04
C SER A 419 -43.73 11.64 12.98
N GLN A 420 -44.97 11.33 13.37
CA GLN A 420 -46.07 11.13 12.42
C GLN A 420 -46.28 12.36 11.52
N ASP A 421 -46.83 12.16 10.33
CA ASP A 421 -47.18 13.25 9.42
C ASP A 421 -48.58 13.80 9.73
N ALA A 422 -48.62 14.96 10.39
CA ALA A 422 -49.86 15.59 10.83
C ALA A 422 -50.74 16.11 9.69
N ARG A 423 -50.24 16.17 8.44
CA ARG A 423 -51.00 16.60 7.26
C ARG A 423 -51.93 15.51 6.73
N LEU A 424 -51.78 14.28 7.23
CA LEU A 424 -52.56 13.12 6.84
C LEU A 424 -53.53 12.71 7.96
N LEU A 425 -54.67 12.13 7.56
CA LEU A 425 -55.58 11.38 8.39
C LEU A 425 -55.98 10.13 7.63
N ILE A 426 -55.92 8.95 8.26
CA ILE A 426 -56.29 7.70 7.60
C ILE A 426 -57.61 7.20 8.20
N VAL A 427 -58.62 7.08 7.35
CA VAL A 427 -59.89 6.40 7.65
C VAL A 427 -59.72 4.94 7.27
N THR A 428 -59.56 4.09 8.29
CA THR A 428 -59.38 2.65 8.10
C THR A 428 -60.72 1.94 8.03
N ILE A 429 -60.81 0.94 7.15
CA ILE A 429 -61.97 0.05 7.04
C ILE A 429 -61.50 -1.37 7.35
N ASP A 430 -61.90 -1.89 8.51
CA ASP A 430 -61.55 -3.25 8.94
C ASP A 430 -62.63 -4.29 8.56
N GLU A 431 -62.37 -5.56 8.86
CA GLU A 431 -63.28 -6.67 8.56
C GLU A 431 -64.66 -6.51 9.23
N SER A 432 -64.68 -6.04 10.49
CA SER A 432 -65.91 -5.82 11.24
C SER A 432 -66.75 -4.70 10.61
N GLU A 433 -66.10 -3.67 10.08
CA GLU A 433 -66.74 -2.55 9.39
C GLU A 433 -67.29 -2.96 8.02
N ILE A 434 -66.59 -3.84 7.28
CA ILE A 434 -67.10 -4.44 6.04
C ILE A 434 -68.35 -5.29 6.33
N GLN A 435 -68.28 -6.14 7.36
CA GLN A 435 -69.36 -7.07 7.70
C GLN A 435 -70.58 -6.38 8.32
N SER A 436 -70.41 -5.24 8.99
CA SER A 436 -71.50 -4.44 9.56
C SER A 436 -72.45 -3.83 8.52
N GLN A 437 -72.01 -3.76 7.25
CA GLN A 437 -72.80 -3.23 6.14
C GLN A 437 -73.69 -4.31 5.52
N ASN A 438 -74.86 -3.91 4.98
CA ASN A 438 -75.80 -4.80 4.34
C ASN A 438 -75.12 -5.65 3.24
N PRO A 439 -75.04 -6.99 3.39
CA PRO A 439 -74.37 -7.87 2.43
C PRO A 439 -74.93 -7.78 1.01
N ASP A 440 -76.24 -7.65 0.85
CA ASP A 440 -76.92 -7.66 -0.46
C ASP A 440 -76.65 -6.39 -1.28
N GLN A 441 -76.23 -5.31 -0.63
CA GLN A 441 -75.90 -4.02 -1.26
C GLN A 441 -74.39 -3.80 -1.40
N ARG A 442 -73.58 -4.75 -0.92
CA ARG A 442 -72.12 -4.62 -0.90
C ARG A 442 -71.55 -4.95 -2.27
N ARG A 443 -70.77 -4.03 -2.84
CA ARG A 443 -70.06 -4.20 -4.12
C ARG A 443 -68.57 -3.93 -3.89
N GLY A 444 -67.90 -4.79 -3.11
CA GLY A 444 -66.53 -4.57 -2.63
C GLY A 444 -66.49 -4.25 -1.13
N SER A 445 -65.65 -3.31 -0.70
CA SER A 445 -65.46 -3.02 0.74
C SER A 445 -66.44 -1.98 1.31
N LEU A 446 -67.13 -1.22 0.46
CA LEU A 446 -68.11 -0.20 0.84
C LEU A 446 -69.39 -0.31 0.00
N THR A 447 -70.55 -0.09 0.62
CA THR A 447 -71.80 0.15 -0.12
C THR A 447 -71.87 1.60 -0.62
N ASP A 448 -72.66 1.85 -1.66
CA ASP A 448 -72.91 3.20 -2.18
C ASP A 448 -73.50 4.12 -1.09
N GLN A 449 -74.37 3.59 -0.23
CA GLN A 449 -74.95 4.34 0.89
C GLN A 449 -73.88 4.77 1.90
N THR A 450 -72.97 3.86 2.25
CA THR A 450 -71.88 4.13 3.19
C THR A 450 -70.92 5.16 2.63
N LEU A 451 -70.52 5.01 1.36
CA LEU A 451 -69.61 5.94 0.69
C LEU A 451 -70.24 7.35 0.57
N ASP A 452 -71.52 7.44 0.21
CA ASP A 452 -72.24 8.71 0.14
C ASP A 452 -72.24 9.44 1.51
N ARG A 453 -72.56 8.71 2.59
CA ARG A 453 -72.55 9.27 3.95
C ARG A 453 -71.15 9.66 4.41
N LEU A 454 -70.14 8.85 4.08
CA LEU A 454 -68.75 9.12 4.44
C LEU A 454 -68.26 10.41 3.77
N LEU A 455 -68.42 10.52 2.44
CA LEU A 455 -67.99 11.70 1.70
C LEU A 455 -68.73 12.96 2.17
N GLN A 456 -70.05 12.89 2.39
CA GLN A 456 -70.80 14.02 2.94
C GLN A 456 -70.32 14.45 4.33
N THR A 457 -69.96 13.48 5.19
CA THR A 457 -69.45 13.77 6.53
C THR A 457 -68.06 14.41 6.48
N LEU A 458 -67.16 13.86 5.66
CA LEU A 458 -65.81 14.40 5.49
C LEU A 458 -65.84 15.81 4.88
N GLU A 459 -66.63 16.03 3.81
CA GLU A 459 -66.72 17.33 3.14
C GLU A 459 -67.19 18.46 4.07
N LYS A 460 -68.08 18.18 5.03
CA LYS A 460 -68.50 19.16 6.05
C LYS A 460 -67.33 19.69 6.89
N ALA A 461 -66.31 18.88 7.12
CA ALA A 461 -65.11 19.26 7.86
C ALA A 461 -64.01 19.89 6.98
N GLN A 462 -64.25 20.04 5.67
CA GLN A 462 -63.38 20.71 4.71
C GLN A 462 -61.93 20.16 4.65
N PRO A 463 -61.72 18.87 4.36
CA PRO A 463 -60.40 18.31 4.11
C PRO A 463 -59.79 18.95 2.87
N ARG A 464 -58.46 19.07 2.80
CA ARG A 464 -57.81 19.64 1.61
C ARG A 464 -57.93 18.69 0.41
N VAL A 465 -57.73 17.40 0.63
CA VAL A 465 -57.83 16.35 -0.39
C VAL A 465 -58.46 15.10 0.24
N ILE A 466 -59.28 14.38 -0.52
CA ILE A 466 -59.81 13.06 -0.12
C ILE A 466 -59.26 12.05 -1.11
N GLY A 467 -58.51 11.07 -0.62
CA GLY A 467 -58.06 9.92 -1.40
C GLY A 467 -58.88 8.69 -1.05
N LEU A 468 -59.54 8.10 -2.05
CA LEU A 468 -60.28 6.86 -1.94
C LEU A 468 -59.44 5.70 -2.50
N ASP A 469 -58.75 4.99 -1.61
CA ASP A 469 -57.96 3.79 -1.89
C ASP A 469 -58.84 2.54 -1.77
N VAL A 470 -59.91 2.51 -2.58
CA VAL A 470 -60.88 1.42 -2.64
C VAL A 470 -61.25 1.22 -4.11
N TYR A 471 -61.01 0.01 -4.63
CA TYR A 471 -61.37 -0.32 -6.01
C TYR A 471 -62.88 -0.27 -6.23
N ARG A 472 -63.27 0.35 -7.34
CA ARG A 472 -64.66 0.55 -7.73
C ARG A 472 -64.75 0.72 -9.24
N ASP A 473 -64.71 -0.39 -9.94
CA ASP A 473 -64.77 -0.51 -11.41
C ASP A 473 -66.21 -0.56 -11.96
N PHE A 474 -67.18 -0.11 -11.17
CA PHE A 474 -68.60 -0.19 -11.48
C PHE A 474 -69.32 1.15 -11.26
N PRO A 475 -70.42 1.41 -11.99
CA PRO A 475 -71.21 2.61 -11.81
C PRO A 475 -71.99 2.57 -10.49
N THR A 476 -72.17 3.76 -9.93
CA THR A 476 -73.01 4.03 -8.75
C THR A 476 -74.48 3.78 -9.08
N GLN A 477 -75.20 3.16 -8.14
CA GLN A 477 -76.62 2.88 -8.30
C GLN A 477 -77.42 4.19 -8.42
N LYS A 478 -78.38 4.21 -9.36
CA LYS A 478 -79.20 5.40 -9.68
C LYS A 478 -79.95 5.99 -8.48
N GLN A 479 -80.21 5.19 -7.44
CA GLN A 479 -80.85 5.61 -6.20
C GLN A 479 -79.98 6.52 -5.30
N TYR A 480 -78.68 6.68 -5.61
CA TYR A 480 -77.76 7.57 -4.88
C TYR A 480 -77.27 8.74 -5.76
N PRO A 481 -78.16 9.68 -6.17
CA PRO A 481 -77.80 10.78 -7.07
C PRO A 481 -76.79 11.75 -6.46
N LYS A 482 -76.78 11.91 -5.13
CA LYS A 482 -75.79 12.73 -4.42
C LYS A 482 -74.37 12.18 -4.55
N LEU A 483 -74.20 10.86 -4.45
CA LEU A 483 -72.91 10.21 -4.66
C LEU A 483 -72.45 10.37 -6.10
N ILE A 484 -73.33 10.17 -7.09
CA ILE A 484 -73.02 10.43 -8.51
C ILE A 484 -72.52 11.86 -8.71
N GLN A 485 -73.20 12.84 -8.11
CA GLN A 485 -72.80 14.25 -8.18
C GLN A 485 -71.43 14.48 -7.52
N GLN A 486 -71.20 13.90 -6.33
CA GLN A 486 -69.92 13.99 -5.62
C GLN A 486 -68.78 13.42 -6.46
N LEU A 487 -68.93 12.21 -7.03
CA LEU A 487 -67.91 11.62 -7.89
C LEU A 487 -67.59 12.54 -9.08
N ARG A 488 -68.60 13.04 -9.79
CA ARG A 488 -68.39 13.90 -10.98
C ARG A 488 -67.78 15.26 -10.68
N GLN A 489 -68.17 15.91 -9.59
CA GLN A 489 -67.93 17.34 -9.37
C GLN A 489 -66.92 17.63 -8.26
N ASN A 490 -66.67 16.69 -7.35
CA ASN A 490 -65.79 16.92 -6.21
C ASN A 490 -64.32 16.93 -6.62
N LYS A 491 -63.77 18.13 -6.79
CA LYS A 491 -62.36 18.37 -7.13
C LYS A 491 -61.37 18.05 -6.00
N ARG A 492 -61.84 17.72 -4.79
CA ARG A 492 -60.99 17.25 -3.68
C ARG A 492 -60.81 15.74 -3.69
N LEU A 493 -61.76 15.00 -4.31
CA LEU A 493 -61.74 13.55 -4.38
C LEU A 493 -60.82 13.00 -5.47
N VAL A 494 -59.90 12.12 -5.09
CA VAL A 494 -59.09 11.28 -5.98
C VAL A 494 -59.43 9.83 -5.67
N ALA A 495 -59.66 9.01 -6.68
CA ALA A 495 -59.80 7.56 -6.52
C ALA A 495 -58.71 6.81 -7.31
N ILE A 496 -58.68 5.50 -7.11
CA ILE A 496 -57.70 4.62 -7.72
C ILE A 496 -58.21 3.91 -8.98
N CYS A 497 -57.28 3.55 -9.84
CA CYS A 497 -57.40 2.46 -10.82
C CYS A 497 -56.12 1.62 -10.78
N LYS A 498 -56.10 0.46 -11.43
CA LYS A 498 -54.92 -0.40 -11.50
C LYS A 498 -54.56 -0.68 -12.94
N ASN A 499 -53.29 -0.51 -13.31
CA ASN A 499 -52.82 -0.85 -14.64
C ASN A 499 -52.87 -2.36 -14.89
N SER A 500 -52.87 -2.73 -16.16
CA SER A 500 -52.74 -4.11 -16.59
C SER A 500 -51.26 -4.48 -16.60
N ASP A 501 -50.91 -5.59 -15.97
CA ASP A 501 -49.58 -6.18 -15.97
C ASP A 501 -49.65 -7.55 -16.66
N ALA A 502 -49.01 -7.67 -17.83
CA ALA A 502 -49.06 -8.89 -18.64
C ALA A 502 -48.59 -10.16 -17.91
N LYS A 503 -47.79 -10.02 -16.85
CA LYS A 503 -47.19 -11.12 -16.09
C LYS A 503 -47.98 -11.49 -14.84
N TYR A 504 -48.53 -10.49 -14.13
CA TYR A 504 -49.14 -10.70 -12.81
C TYR A 504 -50.64 -10.38 -12.73
N ASP A 505 -51.12 -9.42 -13.52
CA ASP A 505 -52.53 -8.98 -13.52
C ASP A 505 -52.91 -8.43 -14.91
N PRO A 506 -53.17 -9.30 -15.90
CA PRO A 506 -53.34 -8.86 -17.28
C PRO A 506 -54.63 -8.07 -17.50
N THR A 507 -55.56 -8.09 -16.54
CA THR A 507 -56.84 -7.40 -16.63
C THR A 507 -56.75 -5.94 -16.18
N GLY A 508 -56.01 -5.65 -15.10
CA GLY A 508 -56.09 -4.34 -14.44
C GLY A 508 -57.48 -4.06 -13.87
N ILE A 509 -57.68 -2.85 -13.32
CA ILE A 509 -58.95 -2.45 -12.68
C ILE A 509 -59.33 -1.04 -13.13
N ALA A 510 -60.53 -0.87 -13.69
CA ALA A 510 -61.04 0.42 -14.14
C ALA A 510 -61.38 1.35 -12.95
N PRO A 511 -61.26 2.68 -13.11
CA PRO A 511 -61.78 3.62 -12.12
C PRO A 511 -63.32 3.68 -12.18
N PRO A 512 -63.97 4.31 -11.18
CA PRO A 512 -65.40 4.61 -11.26
C PRO A 512 -65.72 5.42 -12.52
N PRO A 513 -66.74 5.02 -13.32
CA PRO A 513 -67.04 5.65 -14.60
C PRO A 513 -67.52 7.11 -14.47
N GLU A 514 -67.91 7.53 -13.28
CA GLU A 514 -68.29 8.92 -13.00
C GLU A 514 -67.10 9.88 -12.85
N LEU A 515 -65.88 9.37 -12.62
CA LEU A 515 -64.71 10.21 -12.38
C LEU A 515 -64.05 10.66 -13.68
N SER A 516 -63.56 11.90 -13.67
CA SER A 516 -62.65 12.39 -14.71
C SER A 516 -61.23 11.87 -14.51
N ILE A 517 -60.43 11.79 -15.57
CA ILE A 517 -59.03 11.31 -15.48
C ILE A 517 -58.15 12.16 -14.54
N GLN A 518 -58.53 13.41 -14.28
CA GLN A 518 -57.84 14.28 -13.33
C GLN A 518 -58.14 13.92 -11.86
N GLN A 519 -59.19 13.14 -11.59
CA GLN A 519 -59.59 12.59 -10.29
C GLN A 519 -59.15 11.14 -10.10
N VAL A 520 -58.33 10.61 -10.99
CA VAL A 520 -57.86 9.23 -10.92
C VAL A 520 -56.33 9.20 -10.90
N GLY A 521 -55.78 8.35 -10.04
CA GLY A 521 -54.38 7.97 -10.06
C GLY A 521 -54.24 6.45 -9.96
N PHE A 522 -53.18 5.90 -10.54
CA PHE A 522 -52.98 4.45 -10.49
C PHE A 522 -52.42 4.00 -9.14
N SER A 523 -52.87 2.87 -8.60
CA SER A 523 -52.49 2.34 -7.27
C SER A 523 -51.34 1.33 -7.32
N ASP A 524 -50.74 1.11 -8.49
CA ASP A 524 -49.73 0.07 -8.70
C ASP A 524 -48.53 0.18 -7.76
N PHE A 525 -48.17 -0.96 -7.17
CA PHE A 525 -46.96 -1.15 -6.38
C PHE A 525 -46.00 -2.06 -7.12
N LEU A 526 -44.71 -1.74 -7.05
CA LEU A 526 -43.66 -2.50 -7.72
C LEU A 526 -42.75 -3.15 -6.69
N ALA A 527 -43.04 -4.41 -6.37
CA ALA A 527 -42.17 -5.21 -5.53
C ALA A 527 -40.87 -5.57 -6.27
N ASP A 528 -39.78 -5.65 -5.52
CA ASP A 528 -38.54 -6.22 -6.03
C ASP A 528 -38.63 -7.74 -6.15
N SER A 529 -37.60 -8.37 -6.71
CA SER A 529 -37.55 -9.82 -6.91
C SER A 529 -37.71 -10.65 -5.64
N ASP A 530 -37.44 -10.06 -4.46
CA ASP A 530 -37.64 -10.66 -3.14
C ASP A 530 -39.02 -10.36 -2.52
N GLY A 531 -39.91 -9.69 -3.26
CA GLY A 531 -41.27 -9.35 -2.82
C GLY A 531 -41.35 -8.13 -1.91
N VAL A 532 -40.23 -7.44 -1.66
CA VAL A 532 -40.21 -6.25 -0.80
C VAL A 532 -40.42 -4.98 -1.64
N LEU A 533 -41.29 -4.09 -1.17
CA LEU A 533 -41.60 -2.84 -1.83
C LEU A 533 -40.60 -1.74 -1.42
N ARG A 534 -39.62 -1.46 -2.27
CA ARG A 534 -38.59 -0.42 -2.04
C ARG A 534 -38.68 0.76 -3.00
N ARG A 535 -39.50 0.65 -4.04
CA ARG A 535 -39.62 1.61 -5.13
C ARG A 535 -41.00 2.25 -5.16
N HIS A 536 -41.04 3.48 -5.65
CA HIS A 536 -42.25 4.28 -5.79
C HIS A 536 -42.32 4.81 -7.21
N ILE A 537 -43.33 4.38 -7.97
CA ILE A 537 -43.63 4.91 -9.30
C ILE A 537 -44.38 6.24 -9.11
N LEU A 538 -43.87 7.33 -9.68
CA LEU A 538 -44.50 8.65 -9.62
C LEU A 538 -45.49 8.84 -10.76
N PHE A 539 -45.06 8.47 -11.96
CA PHE A 539 -45.83 8.60 -13.19
C PHE A 539 -45.30 7.63 -14.23
N GLN A 540 -46.17 7.27 -15.18
CA GLN A 540 -45.83 6.43 -16.32
C GLN A 540 -46.75 6.77 -17.48
N ASP A 541 -46.33 6.42 -18.69
CA ASP A 541 -47.19 6.56 -19.86
C ASP A 541 -48.36 5.59 -19.73
N ALA A 542 -49.57 6.07 -20.03
CA ALA A 542 -50.77 5.24 -19.99
C ALA A 542 -50.73 4.23 -21.13
N ASP A 543 -50.86 2.94 -20.80
CA ASP A 543 -51.06 1.90 -21.80
C ASP A 543 -52.48 2.02 -22.36
N PRO A 544 -52.67 2.29 -23.67
CA PRO A 544 -53.99 2.42 -24.27
C PRO A 544 -54.85 1.16 -24.18
N THR A 545 -54.23 0.00 -23.94
CA THR A 545 -54.93 -1.29 -23.79
C THR A 545 -55.38 -1.56 -22.36
N SER A 546 -54.86 -0.82 -21.38
CA SER A 546 -55.24 -0.96 -19.98
C SER A 546 -56.52 -0.17 -19.66
N PRO A 547 -57.40 -0.68 -18.76
CA PRO A 547 -58.55 0.10 -18.30
C PRO A 547 -58.17 1.31 -17.43
N CYS A 548 -56.93 1.38 -16.95
CA CYS A 548 -56.42 2.49 -16.15
C CYS A 548 -55.56 3.42 -17.02
N LEU A 549 -56.15 4.53 -17.47
CA LEU A 549 -55.46 5.51 -18.33
C LEU A 549 -54.78 6.63 -17.52
N ALA A 550 -54.67 6.48 -16.20
CA ALA A 550 -54.14 7.53 -15.34
C ALA A 550 -52.62 7.63 -15.51
N PRO A 551 -52.05 8.81 -15.84
CA PRO A 551 -50.61 8.91 -16.07
C PRO A 551 -49.79 9.07 -14.78
N TYR A 552 -50.42 9.36 -13.64
CA TYR A 552 -49.73 9.59 -12.37
C TYR A 552 -50.24 8.62 -11.31
N ALA A 553 -49.34 8.22 -10.41
CA ALA A 553 -49.69 7.38 -9.28
C ALA A 553 -50.69 8.11 -8.36
N PHE A 554 -51.50 7.33 -7.66
CA PHE A 554 -52.47 7.83 -6.69
C PHE A 554 -51.84 8.76 -5.66
N SER A 555 -50.74 8.32 -5.03
CA SER A 555 -49.92 9.12 -4.11
C SER A 555 -49.47 10.46 -4.71
N THR A 556 -49.03 10.44 -5.97
CA THR A 556 -48.54 11.62 -6.70
C THR A 556 -49.68 12.59 -7.02
N ARG A 557 -50.86 12.08 -7.40
CA ARG A 557 -52.07 12.90 -7.61
C ARG A 557 -52.54 13.57 -6.33
N LEU A 558 -52.52 12.86 -5.20
CA LEU A 558 -52.86 13.43 -3.90
C LEU A 558 -51.89 14.56 -3.52
N ALA A 559 -50.59 14.33 -3.70
CA ALA A 559 -49.56 15.33 -3.43
C ALA A 559 -49.74 16.58 -4.32
N PHE A 560 -49.98 16.43 -5.62
CA PHE A 560 -50.23 17.56 -6.52
C PHE A 560 -51.42 18.41 -6.06
N ARG A 561 -52.53 17.78 -5.67
CA ARG A 561 -53.72 18.51 -5.20
C ARG A 561 -53.47 19.23 -3.90
N TYR A 562 -52.75 18.60 -2.98
CA TYR A 562 -52.41 19.21 -1.70
C TYR A 562 -51.50 20.43 -1.88
N LEU A 563 -50.49 20.30 -2.74
CA LEU A 563 -49.49 21.34 -3.03
C LEU A 563 -50.03 22.48 -3.90
N ALA A 564 -51.08 22.25 -4.70
CA ALA A 564 -51.72 23.28 -5.51
C ALA A 564 -52.25 24.46 -4.66
N ALA A 565 -52.68 24.21 -3.42
CA ALA A 565 -53.10 25.26 -2.47
C ALA A 565 -51.93 26.18 -2.06
N ASN A 566 -50.68 25.69 -2.16
CA ASN A 566 -49.46 26.46 -1.97
C ASN A 566 -48.90 27.02 -3.29
N GLN A 567 -49.70 27.01 -4.37
CA GLN A 567 -49.32 27.47 -5.72
C GLN A 567 -48.17 26.68 -6.35
N ILE A 568 -47.86 25.49 -5.84
CA ILE A 568 -46.83 24.61 -6.39
C ILE A 568 -47.48 23.70 -7.44
N LYS A 569 -47.00 23.78 -8.68
CA LYS A 569 -47.48 22.99 -9.82
C LYS A 569 -46.40 22.01 -10.29
N PRO A 570 -46.78 20.88 -10.91
CA PRO A 570 -45.82 19.95 -11.50
C PRO A 570 -45.15 20.58 -12.72
N GLU A 571 -43.82 20.53 -12.72
CA GLU A 571 -42.95 20.88 -13.84
C GLU A 571 -42.09 19.67 -14.21
N PHE A 572 -41.51 19.69 -15.41
CA PHE A 572 -40.55 18.67 -15.83
C PHE A 572 -39.23 19.34 -16.23
N THR A 573 -38.11 18.76 -15.79
CA THR A 573 -36.78 19.19 -16.23
C THR A 573 -36.54 18.78 -17.68
N SER A 574 -35.49 19.32 -18.32
CA SER A 574 -35.04 18.89 -19.66
C SER A 574 -34.86 17.37 -19.76
N ASP A 575 -34.39 16.75 -18.68
CA ASP A 575 -34.09 15.33 -18.60
C ASP A 575 -35.32 14.46 -18.24
N GLY A 576 -36.53 15.06 -18.22
CA GLY A 576 -37.78 14.35 -17.95
C GLY A 576 -38.03 13.99 -16.47
N ASN A 577 -37.30 14.60 -15.53
CA ASN A 577 -37.56 14.40 -14.10
C ASN A 577 -38.70 15.31 -13.63
N LEU A 578 -39.54 14.80 -12.74
CA LEU A 578 -40.59 15.60 -12.10
C LEU A 578 -39.94 16.62 -11.16
N LYS A 579 -40.39 17.87 -11.26
CA LYS A 579 -40.00 18.98 -10.39
C LYS A 579 -41.24 19.58 -9.73
N LEU A 580 -41.18 19.78 -8.42
CA LEU A 580 -42.22 20.42 -7.64
C LEU A 580 -41.59 21.52 -6.78
N GLY A 581 -41.89 22.78 -7.08
CA GLY A 581 -41.23 23.92 -6.43
C GLY A 581 -39.74 23.90 -6.73
N ASN A 582 -38.90 23.75 -5.71
CA ASN A 582 -37.45 23.64 -5.85
C ASN A 582 -36.93 22.18 -5.81
N THR A 583 -37.81 21.20 -5.56
CA THR A 583 -37.42 19.80 -5.37
C THR A 583 -37.52 19.02 -6.68
N ILE A 584 -36.42 18.35 -7.05
CA ILE A 584 -36.34 17.50 -8.24
C ILE A 584 -36.37 16.04 -7.82
N PHE A 585 -37.27 15.26 -8.41
CA PHE A 585 -37.41 13.83 -8.20
C PHE A 585 -36.66 13.09 -9.30
N HIS A 586 -35.39 12.78 -9.03
CA HIS A 586 -34.53 12.07 -9.98
C HIS A 586 -34.99 10.64 -10.19
N ARG A 587 -35.27 10.29 -11.45
CA ARG A 587 -35.66 8.92 -11.80
C ARG A 587 -34.56 7.91 -11.47
N LEU A 588 -34.97 6.78 -10.93
CA LEU A 588 -34.15 5.60 -10.73
C LEU A 588 -33.78 5.02 -12.10
N ARG A 589 -32.50 4.69 -12.27
CA ARG A 589 -32.00 4.05 -13.48
C ARG A 589 -32.10 2.53 -13.34
N ASP A 590 -32.00 1.83 -14.46
CA ASP A 590 -31.89 0.36 -14.54
C ASP A 590 -30.79 -0.20 -13.60
N ARG A 591 -29.71 0.58 -13.45
CA ARG A 591 -28.59 0.33 -12.55
C ARG A 591 -28.38 1.53 -11.64
N ALA A 592 -28.62 1.33 -10.35
CA ALA A 592 -28.55 2.38 -9.35
C ALA A 592 -28.19 1.78 -7.99
N SER A 593 -26.97 2.05 -7.51
CA SER A 593 -26.41 1.44 -6.31
C SER A 593 -26.60 -0.09 -6.32
N GLY A 594 -27.29 -0.66 -5.33
CA GLY A 594 -27.51 -2.11 -5.25
C GLY A 594 -28.38 -2.71 -6.36
N TYR A 595 -29.11 -1.91 -7.13
CA TYR A 595 -29.86 -2.41 -8.29
C TYR A 595 -28.98 -2.55 -9.52
N GLN A 596 -29.02 -3.73 -10.13
CA GLN A 596 -28.10 -4.14 -11.21
C GLN A 596 -28.84 -4.77 -12.39
N GLY A 597 -29.95 -4.16 -12.80
CA GLY A 597 -30.80 -4.63 -13.90
C GLY A 597 -32.27 -4.75 -13.51
N ILE A 598 -32.86 -3.65 -13.02
CA ILE A 598 -34.31 -3.58 -12.78
C ILE A 598 -35.06 -3.05 -14.00
N ASP A 599 -36.35 -3.37 -14.09
CA ASP A 599 -37.25 -2.64 -14.95
C ASP A 599 -37.43 -1.21 -14.41
N ALA A 600 -36.90 -0.24 -15.16
CA ALA A 600 -36.93 1.19 -14.88
C ALA A 600 -37.94 1.94 -15.77
N ALA A 601 -38.96 1.24 -16.28
CA ALA A 601 -40.11 1.82 -16.97
C ALA A 601 -40.89 2.78 -16.05
N GLY A 602 -41.43 3.85 -16.64
CA GLY A 602 -41.98 4.98 -15.89
C GLY A 602 -40.92 5.75 -15.10
N ASN A 603 -41.36 6.75 -14.34
CA ASN A 603 -40.50 7.50 -13.44
C ASN A 603 -40.63 6.92 -12.04
N GLN A 604 -39.62 6.15 -11.65
CA GLN A 604 -39.55 5.49 -10.34
C GLN A 604 -38.52 6.21 -9.47
N ILE A 605 -38.73 6.21 -8.15
CA ILE A 605 -37.75 6.65 -7.15
C ILE A 605 -37.65 5.62 -6.02
N LEU A 606 -36.61 5.73 -5.20
CA LEU A 606 -36.53 4.97 -3.96
C LEU A 606 -37.56 5.48 -2.94
N LEU A 607 -38.26 4.54 -2.31
CA LEU A 607 -39.22 4.83 -1.27
C LEU A 607 -38.51 5.00 0.08
N ASN A 608 -38.44 6.25 0.51
CA ASN A 608 -37.97 6.67 1.81
C ASN A 608 -39.09 6.59 2.86
N TYR A 609 -39.41 5.37 3.29
CA TYR A 609 -40.33 5.12 4.40
C TYR A 609 -39.96 5.98 5.61
N ARG A 610 -40.96 6.58 6.24
CA ARG A 610 -40.77 7.32 7.48
C ARG A 610 -40.29 6.39 8.59
N SER A 611 -39.22 6.77 9.27
CA SER A 611 -38.62 5.97 10.34
C SER A 611 -39.52 5.97 11.57
N LEU A 612 -40.47 5.05 11.63
CA LEU A 612 -41.44 4.91 12.72
C LEU A 612 -41.24 3.56 13.42
N SER A 613 -41.70 3.41 14.66
CA SER A 613 -41.71 2.10 15.32
C SER A 613 -42.50 1.07 14.49
N GLN A 614 -43.68 1.47 14.02
CA GLN A 614 -44.58 0.71 13.15
C GLN A 614 -44.99 1.58 11.94
N LEU A 615 -44.87 1.06 10.71
CA LEU A 615 -45.16 1.85 9.50
C LEU A 615 -46.64 2.24 9.36
N GLN A 616 -47.55 1.49 9.98
CA GLN A 616 -48.97 1.79 10.03
C GLN A 616 -49.25 3.09 10.82
N THR A 617 -48.36 3.48 11.73
CA THR A 617 -48.52 4.68 12.57
C THR A 617 -48.06 5.97 11.87
N ILE A 618 -48.00 5.99 10.55
CA ILE A 618 -47.57 7.16 9.73
C ILE A 618 -48.39 8.42 9.98
N ALA A 619 -49.67 8.27 10.30
CA ALA A 619 -50.60 9.37 10.54
C ALA A 619 -51.64 8.94 11.58
N PRO A 620 -52.37 9.89 12.19
CA PRO A 620 -53.55 9.58 12.99
C PRO A 620 -54.54 8.73 12.20
N GLN A 621 -55.07 7.70 12.86
CA GLN A 621 -56.04 6.76 12.27
C GLN A 621 -57.39 6.92 12.97
N VAL A 622 -58.47 6.81 12.19
CA VAL A 622 -59.85 6.76 12.67
C VAL A 622 -60.59 5.68 11.91
N THR A 623 -61.54 5.02 12.55
CA THR A 623 -62.32 3.98 11.86
C THR A 623 -63.46 4.60 11.06
N LEU A 624 -63.97 3.90 10.04
CA LEU A 624 -65.14 4.31 9.28
C LEU A 624 -66.32 4.66 10.20
N THR A 625 -66.57 3.81 11.20
CA THR A 625 -67.65 3.99 12.17
C THR A 625 -67.48 5.25 13.01
N GLN A 626 -66.25 5.56 13.45
CA GLN A 626 -65.96 6.78 14.22
C GLN A 626 -66.26 8.04 13.40
N VAL A 627 -65.94 8.04 12.10
CA VAL A 627 -66.25 9.15 11.20
C VAL A 627 -67.77 9.28 11.01
N LEU A 628 -68.46 8.19 10.67
CA LEU A 628 -69.91 8.21 10.40
C LEU A 628 -70.75 8.57 11.63
N THR A 629 -70.29 8.24 12.83
CA THR A 629 -70.97 8.57 14.10
C THR A 629 -70.58 9.94 14.66
N GLY A 630 -69.74 10.71 13.96
CA GLY A 630 -69.33 12.05 14.37
C GLY A 630 -68.42 12.09 15.60
N LYS A 631 -67.71 10.99 15.91
CA LYS A 631 -66.76 10.90 17.03
C LYS A 631 -65.40 11.51 16.71
N VAL A 632 -65.15 11.89 15.45
CA VAL A 632 -63.91 12.53 15.00
C VAL A 632 -64.10 14.04 15.02
N ARG A 633 -63.20 14.75 15.73
CA ARG A 633 -63.20 16.21 15.80
C ARG A 633 -62.94 16.83 14.42
N PRO A 634 -63.69 17.86 13.97
CA PRO A 634 -63.49 18.48 12.65
C PRO A 634 -62.06 18.97 12.38
N GLU A 635 -61.33 19.40 13.41
CA GLU A 635 -59.94 19.87 13.32
C GLU A 635 -58.95 18.75 12.95
N ALA A 636 -59.33 17.49 13.17
CA ALA A 636 -58.54 16.33 12.73
C ALA A 636 -58.69 16.08 11.21
N ILE A 637 -59.70 16.65 10.55
CA ILE A 637 -60.00 16.46 9.12
C ILE A 637 -59.65 17.72 8.31
N LYS A 638 -59.93 18.90 8.86
CA LYS A 638 -59.80 20.19 8.20
C LYS A 638 -58.39 20.43 7.65
N ASP A 639 -58.31 20.85 6.38
CA ASP A 639 -57.06 21.17 5.67
C ASP A 639 -56.04 20.01 5.55
N ARG A 640 -56.49 18.76 5.76
CA ARG A 640 -55.65 17.55 5.66
C ARG A 640 -55.91 16.74 4.40
N ILE A 641 -55.00 15.83 4.10
CA ILE A 641 -55.23 14.72 3.18
C ILE A 641 -55.91 13.61 3.97
N VAL A 642 -57.14 13.29 3.62
CA VAL A 642 -57.87 12.17 4.20
C VAL A 642 -57.76 10.98 3.26
N LEU A 643 -57.04 9.95 3.68
CA LEU A 643 -56.95 8.67 2.95
C LEU A 643 -57.97 7.70 3.51
N ILE A 644 -58.79 7.11 2.64
CA ILE A 644 -59.79 6.11 2.99
C ILE A 644 -59.34 4.80 2.39
N GLY A 645 -59.11 3.77 3.20
CA GLY A 645 -58.64 2.49 2.67
C GLY A 645 -58.90 1.31 3.61
N VAL A 646 -58.75 0.13 3.04
CA VAL A 646 -59.12 -1.14 3.68
C VAL A 646 -57.89 -1.75 4.37
N ILE A 647 -58.07 -2.19 5.61
CA ILE A 647 -57.05 -2.90 6.39
C ILE A 647 -57.48 -4.33 6.74
N ALA A 648 -58.62 -4.78 6.20
CA ALA A 648 -59.15 -6.12 6.40
C ALA A 648 -58.29 -7.18 5.69
N ASN A 649 -57.99 -8.29 6.37
CA ASN A 649 -57.21 -9.41 5.82
C ASN A 649 -57.83 -10.00 4.54
N SER A 650 -59.16 -9.94 4.40
CA SER A 650 -59.91 -10.39 3.22
C SER A 650 -59.61 -9.59 1.94
N SER A 651 -59.06 -8.37 2.04
CA SER A 651 -58.74 -7.54 0.87
C SER A 651 -57.54 -8.01 0.07
N GLY A 652 -56.61 -8.75 0.69
CA GLY A 652 -55.37 -9.20 0.07
C GLY A 652 -54.34 -8.09 -0.22
N ASP A 653 -54.60 -6.83 0.11
CA ASP A 653 -53.74 -5.68 -0.19
C ASP A 653 -52.68 -5.44 0.90
N PHE A 654 -51.80 -6.43 1.08
CA PHE A 654 -50.75 -6.42 2.11
C PHE A 654 -49.36 -6.58 1.50
N TRP A 655 -48.48 -5.65 1.83
CA TRP A 655 -47.16 -5.54 1.22
C TRP A 655 -46.05 -5.78 2.23
N THR A 656 -45.02 -6.51 1.78
CA THR A 656 -43.76 -6.62 2.52
C THR A 656 -42.95 -5.35 2.30
N THR A 657 -42.41 -4.79 3.38
CA THR A 657 -41.63 -3.55 3.37
C THR A 657 -40.23 -3.82 3.94
N PRO A 658 -39.28 -2.88 3.79
CA PRO A 658 -37.96 -3.01 4.39
C PRO A 658 -37.97 -3.31 5.90
N LYS A 659 -39.06 -3.00 6.63
CA LYS A 659 -39.24 -3.30 8.07
C LYS A 659 -39.21 -4.79 8.44
N GLY A 660 -39.34 -5.69 7.47
CA GLY A 660 -39.12 -7.12 7.66
C GLY A 660 -40.19 -8.00 7.02
N ALA A 661 -39.95 -9.31 7.08
CA ALA A 661 -40.85 -10.35 6.61
C ALA A 661 -41.62 -10.99 7.78
N GLY A 662 -42.88 -11.36 7.56
CA GLY A 662 -43.77 -11.98 8.55
C GLY A 662 -45.19 -11.40 8.46
N VAL A 663 -46.21 -12.18 8.85
CA VAL A 663 -47.62 -11.75 8.75
C VAL A 663 -47.86 -10.45 9.53
N ASP A 664 -47.27 -10.33 10.72
CA ASP A 664 -47.37 -9.15 11.59
C ASP A 664 -46.61 -7.91 11.08
N HIS A 665 -45.74 -8.09 10.07
CA HIS A 665 -44.89 -7.02 9.52
C HIS A 665 -45.35 -6.57 8.12
N ARG A 666 -46.39 -7.18 7.56
CA ARG A 666 -47.02 -6.70 6.33
C ARG A 666 -47.80 -5.41 6.59
N VAL A 667 -47.79 -4.53 5.62
CA VAL A 667 -48.41 -3.20 5.70
C VAL A 667 -49.52 -3.13 4.67
N SER A 668 -50.74 -2.75 5.09
CA SER A 668 -51.86 -2.55 4.15
C SER A 668 -51.54 -1.45 3.15
N GLY A 669 -52.00 -1.58 1.90
CA GLY A 669 -51.67 -0.67 0.80
C GLY A 669 -51.97 0.80 1.10
N VAL A 670 -53.06 1.10 1.83
CA VAL A 670 -53.39 2.48 2.24
C VAL A 670 -52.28 3.16 3.06
N PHE A 671 -51.59 2.42 3.92
CA PHE A 671 -50.48 2.98 4.69
C PHE A 671 -49.24 3.18 3.80
N VAL A 672 -49.04 2.32 2.81
CA VAL A 672 -47.98 2.51 1.80
C VAL A 672 -48.27 3.74 0.93
N GLN A 673 -49.50 3.92 0.47
CA GLN A 673 -49.93 5.13 -0.24
C GLN A 673 -49.74 6.39 0.61
N ALA A 674 -50.02 6.30 1.92
CA ALA A 674 -49.75 7.38 2.87
C ALA A 674 -48.26 7.70 2.98
N GLN A 675 -47.39 6.69 3.06
CA GLN A 675 -45.93 6.85 3.08
C GLN A 675 -45.43 7.51 1.79
N MET A 676 -45.90 7.04 0.62
CA MET A 676 -45.57 7.59 -0.69
C MET A 676 -46.03 9.05 -0.85
N THR A 677 -47.24 9.36 -0.41
CA THR A 677 -47.80 10.73 -0.42
C THR A 677 -47.02 11.65 0.53
N SER A 678 -46.78 11.20 1.77
CA SER A 678 -45.99 11.90 2.77
C SER A 678 -44.58 12.19 2.26
N GLN A 679 -43.94 11.25 1.57
CA GLN A 679 -42.60 11.44 0.98
C GLN A 679 -42.57 12.63 0.01
N ILE A 680 -43.51 12.71 -0.93
CA ILE A 680 -43.53 13.79 -1.94
C ILE A 680 -43.74 15.14 -1.23
N ILE A 681 -44.73 15.23 -0.34
CA ILE A 681 -45.07 16.49 0.32
C ILE A 681 -43.96 16.93 1.27
N SER A 682 -43.41 16.01 2.05
CA SER A 682 -42.30 16.32 2.97
C SER A 682 -41.05 16.76 2.23
N ALA A 683 -40.74 16.17 1.08
CA ALA A 683 -39.60 16.56 0.26
C ALA A 683 -39.77 17.96 -0.33
N VAL A 684 -41.00 18.38 -0.62
CA VAL A 684 -41.30 19.70 -1.21
C VAL A 684 -41.42 20.80 -0.15
N LEU A 685 -42.13 20.53 0.94
CA LEU A 685 -42.44 21.55 1.97
C LEU A 685 -41.41 21.57 3.11
N ASP A 686 -40.91 20.41 3.52
CA ASP A 686 -40.05 20.28 4.71
C ASP A 686 -38.58 20.04 4.35
N GLN A 687 -38.25 20.00 3.04
CA GLN A 687 -36.92 19.62 2.54
C GLN A 687 -36.43 18.26 3.06
N ARG A 688 -37.35 17.33 3.34
CA ARG A 688 -37.00 15.96 3.75
C ARG A 688 -36.27 15.26 2.61
N SER A 689 -35.04 14.81 2.86
CA SER A 689 -34.21 14.18 1.82
C SER A 689 -34.90 13.00 1.14
N LEU A 690 -34.90 13.00 -0.19
CA LEU A 690 -35.16 11.79 -0.97
C LEU A 690 -33.97 10.86 -0.87
N ILE A 691 -34.18 9.55 -1.05
CA ILE A 691 -33.05 8.64 -1.14
C ILE A 691 -32.43 8.77 -2.53
N TRP A 692 -31.15 9.12 -2.55
CA TRP A 692 -30.35 9.29 -3.74
C TRP A 692 -29.14 8.37 -3.69
N VAL A 693 -28.63 8.03 -4.87
CA VAL A 693 -27.50 7.12 -5.06
C VAL A 693 -26.35 7.83 -5.77
N TRP A 694 -25.14 7.33 -5.60
CA TRP A 694 -23.98 7.83 -6.32
C TRP A 694 -23.97 7.36 -7.78
N GLN A 695 -23.25 8.09 -8.62
CA GLN A 695 -22.90 7.60 -9.94
C GLN A 695 -21.94 6.41 -9.81
N SER A 696 -22.04 5.44 -10.73
CA SER A 696 -21.33 4.16 -10.62
C SER A 696 -19.81 4.30 -10.51
N TRP A 697 -19.19 5.35 -11.07
CA TRP A 697 -17.75 5.57 -10.95
C TRP A 697 -17.34 6.04 -9.54
N ILE A 698 -18.18 6.85 -8.87
CA ILE A 698 -17.96 7.29 -7.48
C ILE A 698 -18.06 6.07 -6.56
N GLU A 699 -19.04 5.19 -6.79
CA GLU A 699 -19.15 3.92 -6.09
C GLU A 699 -17.93 3.03 -6.31
N GLY A 700 -17.39 3.01 -7.52
CA GLY A 700 -16.12 2.32 -7.84
C GLY A 700 -14.95 2.87 -7.02
N LEU A 701 -14.82 4.20 -6.89
CA LEU A 701 -13.80 4.82 -6.05
C LEU A 701 -13.99 4.51 -4.56
N TRP A 702 -15.23 4.47 -4.08
CA TRP A 702 -15.53 4.07 -2.71
C TRP A 702 -15.09 2.63 -2.44
N ILE A 703 -15.45 1.68 -3.31
CA ILE A 703 -15.04 0.28 -3.20
C ILE A 703 -13.52 0.14 -3.29
N PHE A 704 -12.86 0.89 -4.19
CA PHE A 704 -11.40 0.94 -4.31
C PHE A 704 -10.72 1.46 -3.04
N SER A 705 -11.28 2.50 -2.41
CA SER A 705 -10.72 3.05 -1.18
C SER A 705 -10.71 2.01 -0.05
N TRP A 706 -11.81 1.26 0.11
CA TRP A 706 -11.91 0.19 1.12
C TRP A 706 -11.12 -1.06 0.75
N ALA A 707 -10.96 -1.38 -0.54
CA ALA A 707 -10.01 -2.39 -1.00
C ALA A 707 -8.58 -2.03 -0.57
N THR A 708 -8.19 -0.76 -0.77
CA THR A 708 -6.87 -0.25 -0.39
C THR A 708 -6.67 -0.29 1.13
N VAL A 709 -7.67 0.13 1.92
CA VAL A 709 -7.65 0.01 3.39
C VAL A 709 -7.49 -1.44 3.82
N GLY A 710 -8.26 -2.36 3.23
CA GLY A 710 -8.13 -3.80 3.50
C GLY A 710 -6.74 -4.33 3.21
N GLY A 711 -6.17 -3.98 2.05
CA GLY A 711 -4.81 -4.35 1.70
C GLY A 711 -3.75 -3.76 2.64
N LEU A 712 -3.90 -2.52 3.11
CA LEU A 712 -3.01 -1.90 4.11
C LEU A 712 -3.06 -2.65 5.46
N ILE A 713 -4.26 -3.05 5.90
CA ILE A 713 -4.48 -3.88 7.10
C ILE A 713 -3.77 -5.23 6.93
N GLY A 714 -4.00 -5.91 5.79
CA GLY A 714 -3.36 -7.19 5.46
C GLY A 714 -1.83 -7.11 5.31
N TRP A 715 -1.31 -5.95 4.94
CA TRP A 715 0.12 -5.72 4.76
C TRP A 715 0.87 -5.53 6.07
N LYS A 716 0.32 -4.78 7.04
CA LYS A 716 1.05 -4.36 8.25
C LYS A 716 0.80 -5.22 9.48
N LEU A 717 -0.28 -5.99 9.54
CA LEU A 717 -0.77 -6.55 10.81
C LEU A 717 -0.61 -8.07 10.90
N ARG A 718 -0.25 -8.53 12.10
CA ARG A 718 -0.23 -9.97 12.45
C ARG A 718 -1.66 -10.50 12.56
N ARG A 719 -1.86 -11.82 12.40
CA ARG A 719 -3.16 -12.51 12.33
C ARG A 719 -4.22 -12.03 13.32
N MET A 720 -3.87 -11.86 14.61
CA MET A 720 -4.85 -11.43 15.63
C MET A 720 -5.22 -9.95 15.52
N LEU A 721 -4.25 -9.08 15.21
CA LEU A 721 -4.50 -7.65 14.99
C LEU A 721 -5.26 -7.39 13.69
N LEU A 722 -5.07 -8.25 12.68
CA LEU A 722 -5.80 -8.20 11.41
C LEU A 722 -7.30 -8.41 11.61
N ILE A 723 -7.70 -9.38 12.45
CA ILE A 723 -9.11 -9.63 12.77
C ILE A 723 -9.69 -8.45 13.55
N GLY A 724 -8.97 -7.96 14.57
CA GLY A 724 -9.42 -6.81 15.37
C GLY A 724 -9.61 -5.54 14.56
N ILE A 725 -8.57 -5.09 13.83
CA ILE A 725 -8.62 -3.85 13.04
C ILE A 725 -9.55 -4.00 11.83
N GLY A 726 -9.59 -5.17 11.20
CA GLY A 726 -10.57 -5.47 10.15
C GLY A 726 -12.01 -5.32 10.65
N SER A 727 -12.31 -5.80 11.87
CA SER A 727 -13.64 -5.68 12.46
C SER A 727 -14.00 -4.22 12.76
N VAL A 728 -13.05 -3.43 13.28
CA VAL A 728 -13.23 -1.98 13.48
C VAL A 728 -13.47 -1.26 12.16
N ALA A 729 -12.76 -1.62 11.09
CA ALA A 729 -12.98 -1.03 9.77
C ALA A 729 -14.38 -1.36 9.23
N ILE A 730 -14.85 -2.60 9.35
CA ILE A 730 -16.22 -2.99 8.94
C ILE A 730 -17.28 -2.24 9.75
N LEU A 731 -17.10 -2.11 11.06
CA LEU A 731 -17.96 -1.28 11.91
C LEU A 731 -17.95 0.19 11.45
N GLY A 732 -16.78 0.70 11.05
CA GLY A 732 -16.63 2.03 10.45
C GLY A 732 -17.41 2.21 9.15
N ILE A 733 -17.31 1.27 8.20
CA ILE A 733 -18.07 1.31 6.93
C ILE A 733 -19.57 1.29 7.22
N THR A 734 -20.00 0.43 8.16
CA THR A 734 -21.40 0.30 8.55
C THR A 734 -21.90 1.59 9.20
N GLY A 735 -21.15 2.16 10.14
CA GLY A 735 -21.46 3.43 10.78
C GLY A 735 -21.56 4.59 9.80
N LEU A 736 -20.61 4.68 8.85
CA LEU A 736 -20.68 5.67 7.77
C LEU A 736 -21.93 5.47 6.91
N SER A 737 -22.26 4.24 6.54
CA SER A 737 -23.47 3.93 5.75
C SER A 737 -24.75 4.35 6.48
N VAL A 738 -24.81 4.18 7.81
CA VAL A 738 -25.91 4.66 8.65
C VAL A 738 -25.97 6.19 8.69
N ILE A 739 -24.83 6.88 8.79
CA ILE A 739 -24.78 8.35 8.75
C ILE A 739 -25.27 8.86 7.39
N PHE A 740 -24.73 8.32 6.30
CA PHE A 740 -25.08 8.73 4.93
C PHE A 740 -26.57 8.52 4.62
N ILE A 741 -27.19 7.42 5.08
CA ILE A 741 -28.62 7.22 4.82
C ILE A 741 -29.50 8.23 5.56
N THR A 742 -29.03 8.83 6.67
CA THR A 742 -29.82 9.83 7.41
C THR A 742 -29.98 11.13 6.63
N ILE A 743 -29.02 11.45 5.74
CA ILE A 743 -29.10 12.55 4.77
C ILE A 743 -29.63 12.12 3.40
N GLY A 744 -30.10 10.87 3.27
CA GLY A 744 -30.68 10.30 2.05
C GLY A 744 -29.68 9.62 1.10
N ALA A 745 -28.39 9.53 1.43
CA ALA A 745 -27.41 8.89 0.56
C ALA A 745 -27.35 7.37 0.79
N TRP A 746 -27.69 6.57 -0.23
CA TRP A 746 -27.49 5.12 -0.19
C TRP A 746 -26.17 4.72 -0.87
N ILE A 747 -25.19 4.34 -0.03
CA ILE A 747 -23.83 3.95 -0.47
C ILE A 747 -23.61 2.43 -0.39
N PRO A 748 -22.71 1.86 -1.21
CA PRO A 748 -22.51 0.41 -1.28
C PRO A 748 -21.70 -0.13 -0.09
N LEU A 749 -22.40 -0.63 0.94
CA LEU A 749 -21.81 -1.26 2.12
C LEU A 749 -21.20 -2.64 1.81
N ILE A 750 -21.97 -3.52 1.16
CA ILE A 750 -21.57 -4.92 0.94
C ILE A 750 -20.36 -5.03 0.00
N PRO A 751 -20.35 -4.39 -1.19
CA PRO A 751 -19.19 -4.42 -2.07
C PRO A 751 -17.92 -3.88 -1.41
N ALA A 752 -18.02 -2.80 -0.62
CA ALA A 752 -16.89 -2.22 0.12
C ALA A 752 -16.36 -3.16 1.22
N THR A 753 -17.26 -3.84 1.92
CA THR A 753 -16.90 -4.83 2.94
C THR A 753 -16.21 -6.05 2.33
N ILE A 754 -16.75 -6.57 1.22
CA ILE A 754 -16.14 -7.68 0.48
C ILE A 754 -14.76 -7.29 -0.04
N SER A 755 -14.62 -6.10 -0.66
CA SER A 755 -13.35 -5.65 -1.20
C SER A 755 -12.29 -5.47 -0.10
N LEU A 756 -12.68 -4.98 1.08
CA LEU A 756 -11.80 -4.89 2.25
C LEU A 756 -11.29 -6.27 2.68
N ILE A 757 -12.20 -7.22 2.89
CA ILE A 757 -11.87 -8.57 3.41
C ILE A 757 -11.02 -9.33 2.39
N VAL A 758 -11.43 -9.34 1.12
CA VAL A 758 -10.74 -10.08 0.05
C VAL A 758 -9.34 -9.51 -0.17
N THR A 759 -9.22 -8.18 -0.32
CA THR A 759 -7.90 -7.56 -0.55
C THR A 759 -6.98 -7.77 0.64
N GLY A 760 -7.48 -7.61 1.88
CA GLY A 760 -6.69 -7.85 3.09
C GLY A 760 -6.23 -9.30 3.23
N SER A 761 -7.10 -10.26 2.93
CA SER A 761 -6.78 -11.69 2.97
C SER A 761 -5.76 -12.08 1.90
N CYS A 762 -5.92 -11.60 0.67
CA CYS A 762 -4.98 -11.85 -0.42
C CYS A 762 -3.59 -11.27 -0.11
N VAL A 763 -3.52 -10.02 0.35
CA VAL A 763 -2.24 -9.37 0.68
C VAL A 763 -1.56 -10.06 1.86
N TYR A 764 -2.32 -10.43 2.90
CA TYR A 764 -1.78 -11.18 4.05
C TYR A 764 -1.26 -12.57 3.62
N GLY A 765 -2.01 -13.28 2.78
CA GLY A 765 -1.61 -14.59 2.25
C GLY A 765 -0.34 -14.53 1.40
N LEU A 766 -0.24 -13.54 0.50
CA LEU A 766 0.95 -13.31 -0.32
C LEU A 766 2.18 -13.01 0.53
N ASN A 767 2.06 -12.15 1.55
CA ASN A 767 3.17 -11.84 2.46
C ASN A 767 3.62 -13.07 3.25
N ARG A 768 2.69 -13.94 3.66
CA ARG A 768 3.02 -15.18 4.39
C ARG A 768 3.63 -16.24 3.47
N TYR A 769 3.17 -16.35 2.23
CA TYR A 769 3.74 -17.24 1.23
C TYR A 769 5.17 -16.82 0.86
N GLU A 770 5.40 -15.52 0.64
CA GLU A 770 6.75 -14.98 0.46
C GLU A 770 7.62 -15.31 1.69
N ALA A 771 7.13 -15.10 2.92
CA ALA A 771 7.86 -15.44 4.15
C ALA A 771 8.19 -16.94 4.28
N ASN A 772 7.26 -17.85 3.94
CA ASN A 772 7.48 -19.30 4.02
C ASN A 772 8.45 -19.81 2.93
N LEU A 773 8.41 -19.25 1.72
CA LEU A 773 9.40 -19.56 0.67
C LEU A 773 10.83 -19.16 1.06
N PHE A 774 10.98 -18.20 1.97
CA PHE A 774 12.28 -17.85 2.56
C PHE A 774 12.73 -18.81 3.66
N ASP A 775 11.81 -19.52 4.34
CA ASP A 775 12.13 -20.53 5.37
C ASP A 775 12.43 -21.91 4.76
N ASP A 776 11.70 -22.36 3.72
CA ASP A 776 11.95 -23.64 3.05
C ASP A 776 13.27 -23.67 2.26
N ARG A 777 13.89 -22.51 1.99
CA ARG A 777 15.24 -22.42 1.40
C ARG A 777 16.37 -22.49 2.45
N LYS A 778 16.02 -22.57 3.74
CA LYS A 778 16.96 -22.69 4.86
C LYS A 778 16.95 -24.06 5.54
N SER A 779 15.97 -24.92 5.24
CA SER A 779 16.01 -26.36 5.53
C SER A 779 16.63 -27.12 4.38
#